data_AF-A0A0W4ZWU7-F1
#
_entry.id   AF-A0A0W4ZWU7-F1
#
_cell.length_a   1.000
_cell.length_b   1.000
_cell.length_c   1.000
_cell.angle_alpha   90.00
_cell.angle_beta   90.00
_cell.angle_gamma   90.00
#
_symmetry.space_group_name_H-M   'P 1'
#
loop_
_entity.id
_entity.type
_entity.pdbx_description
1 polymer ?
#
loop_
_entity_poly.entity_id
_entity_poly.type
_entity_poly.pdbx_seq_one_letter_code
_entity_poly.pdbx_strand_id
1 'polypeptide(L)'
;MAQPVKRQAAGQAAGNDEIKEEQVLGLIVKSGYNNDNKCKANLKHYCEELKKIDGKLESVDVKVKGLCENGKEEEKCKSLKDKVKTELDAFKTEVENALNNLTDEKCRKYEEKCLLLEEADPNNLEEKCVKLRDRCYRQRRQGVAKEILLRALEGKVNDTNECKKKMKEICQGLSEYSDELVFSCFNSDKTCEYLQKNHGDSCKPLEKELEDKELVEKCQEYLEKCYFYGSSCKDTKCDKVKNKCKGKGIEYEGPKLDFSPVREKPRFPEKIEVENLYKKEEAKGIIVGKPKYKTLRDLALLLIKERNGKDEGEKCKKALEDCESFKHLDYGLEELCGDKDKEDRCKELVEVEDRCTNFKLELYLKGLSTEFEKDKESDYFSWGQVSKLVSREDCIKFESECFHLEGVCTNKIGKACENVRVACYKKGQDRVLNRYFQEGLKGLIGDLELVTENLEKCQKSVVGNYTKLKEDRRYFTKCHLPTKLCYELLDDVILQSEELEVVLNLRRDFPRKEDCVELKKKCKDLESDSYLNHEKCDTLNRRCEYLKVTEELRKRLLKRGDDALRTQGNCTAVLKKECEELSRRGKEDFSVSCALREETCSFMVEQTENECLFLKNNMDIGKIIEKIENGKRNETLVEELCTLFDPYCHQYIENCPDRLKKTNNAGRKGVCLELEEKCKPFFEKLKLENELTHKLKGSLSDETKCKETLGKHCTEWKKEGNQTLNSLCEDAKKEELCKKLVKKVKEKCPTLKNKLDNEKDELEKKKDEYEKVKQESEKFAKEAKLVLSRPEQNGQGGGSKAQDGSVPKPVGPPVQPPAPAQPTPGGVPVPAPTLAPPAQPTSGGAPLPVPPAAPGGTPGGAPVPVPPPAPGTPPAGPAGPSGPSGGTPAGPPAPGGSTPSGTTNTSNVILVRRTFVSGEVSEPEKKAFVATARALELYLELKEKCKGLQGDCGFRKDCPGCEAACKEIDKLCEGIEGLKVTPHHTVISTATQTTTTTATTTTTTTTTTTTTTTTTTTATTTESVDGGKVTEECTLVQTTDTWVTSTSLHTSTLTSTSTVTSTVTLTSMRKCKPTRCTSDSSKETETQKEEEKEEEVKPNEGMKIRVPEMIKIMLLGVIVMGML
;
A
#
# COMPACT_ATOMS: atom_id res chain seq x y z
N MET A 1 18.14 -0.17 -14.53
CA MET A 1 18.84 0.63 -15.55
C MET A 1 19.99 -0.21 -16.08
N ALA A 2 20.11 -0.38 -17.40
CA ALA A 2 21.29 -0.98 -18.01
C ALA A 2 22.24 0.13 -18.47
N GLN A 3 23.54 -0.01 -18.26
CA GLN A 3 24.52 0.93 -18.79
C GLN A 3 24.62 0.77 -20.32
N PRO A 4 24.74 1.87 -21.10
CA PRO A 4 25.07 1.79 -22.52
C PRO A 4 26.56 1.45 -22.69
N VAL A 5 26.90 0.17 -22.58
CA VAL A 5 28.26 -0.34 -22.78
C VAL A 5 28.57 -0.43 -24.27
N LYS A 6 29.79 -0.06 -24.66
CA LYS A 6 30.24 -0.02 -26.07
C LYS A 6 29.99 -1.34 -26.80
N ARG A 7 29.27 -1.29 -27.93
CA ARG A 7 29.33 -2.38 -28.91
C ARG A 7 30.71 -2.42 -29.56
N GLN A 8 31.32 -3.61 -29.56
CA GLN A 8 32.46 -3.94 -30.43
C GLN A 8 32.12 -5.26 -31.16
N ALA A 9 32.55 -5.36 -32.42
CA ALA A 9 31.85 -6.19 -33.40
C ALA A 9 32.17 -7.69 -33.33
N ALA A 10 31.14 -8.52 -33.37
CA ALA A 10 31.19 -9.91 -33.83
C ALA A 10 29.78 -10.39 -34.26
N GLY A 11 29.66 -10.91 -35.49
CA GLY A 11 28.41 -11.47 -36.03
C GLY A 11 27.61 -10.49 -36.93
N GLN A 12 27.20 -10.96 -38.11
CA GLN A 12 26.43 -10.18 -39.08
C GLN A 12 24.96 -10.07 -38.65
N ALA A 13 24.54 -8.87 -38.24
CA ALA A 13 23.13 -8.51 -38.17
C ALA A 13 22.72 -7.79 -39.45
N ALA A 14 21.69 -8.30 -40.15
CA ALA A 14 21.13 -7.65 -41.33
C ALA A 14 20.43 -6.32 -40.96
N GLY A 15 20.30 -5.42 -41.94
CA GLY A 15 19.44 -4.23 -41.85
C GLY A 15 20.12 -2.87 -41.63
N ASN A 16 21.44 -2.81 -41.39
CA ASN A 16 22.12 -1.56 -41.02
C ASN A 16 22.83 -0.84 -42.19
N ASP A 17 22.13 -0.57 -43.31
CA ASP A 17 22.66 0.17 -44.48
C ASP A 17 23.16 1.56 -44.06
N GLU A 18 24.46 1.88 -44.19
CA GLU A 18 25.02 3.12 -43.61
C GLU A 18 24.27 4.40 -44.09
N ILE A 19 23.92 5.30 -43.16
CA ILE A 19 23.27 6.58 -43.49
C ILE A 19 24.19 7.39 -44.42
N LYS A 20 23.68 7.77 -45.60
CA LYS A 20 24.48 8.45 -46.64
C LYS A 20 24.53 9.96 -46.46
N GLU A 21 25.54 10.65 -47.01
CA GLU A 21 25.65 12.11 -46.92
C GLU A 21 24.46 12.81 -47.59
N GLU A 22 23.99 12.29 -48.72
CA GLU A 22 22.79 12.74 -49.42
C GLU A 22 21.50 12.57 -48.58
N GLN A 23 21.37 11.52 -47.76
CA GLN A 23 20.22 11.34 -46.87
C GLN A 23 20.23 12.38 -45.74
N VAL A 24 21.40 12.71 -45.21
CA VAL A 24 21.58 13.78 -44.22
C VAL A 24 21.29 15.16 -44.83
N LEU A 25 21.72 15.41 -46.07
CA LEU A 25 21.36 16.64 -46.78
C LEU A 25 19.84 16.75 -46.96
N GLY A 26 19.17 15.67 -47.40
CA GLY A 26 17.71 15.61 -47.57
C GLY A 26 16.95 15.99 -46.30
N LEU A 27 17.36 15.47 -45.14
CA LEU A 27 16.80 15.83 -43.83
C LEU A 27 16.98 17.33 -43.51
N ILE A 28 18.16 17.90 -43.78
CA ILE A 28 18.51 19.28 -43.42
C ILE A 28 17.79 20.29 -44.31
N VAL A 29 17.90 20.17 -45.64
CA VAL A 29 17.38 21.19 -46.58
C VAL A 29 15.97 20.91 -47.05
N LYS A 30 15.43 19.71 -46.77
CA LYS A 30 14.07 19.26 -47.11
C LYS A 30 13.84 19.34 -48.63
N SER A 31 12.61 19.56 -49.06
CA SER A 31 12.26 19.80 -50.47
C SER A 31 13.00 20.97 -51.13
N GLY A 32 13.75 21.78 -50.35
CA GLY A 32 14.70 22.77 -50.87
C GLY A 32 15.89 22.18 -51.63
N TYR A 33 16.18 20.87 -51.53
CA TYR A 33 17.31 20.23 -52.23
C TYR A 33 17.25 20.40 -53.76
N ASN A 34 16.04 20.48 -54.33
CA ASN A 34 15.83 20.57 -55.78
C ASN A 34 16.21 21.94 -56.38
N ASN A 35 16.40 22.96 -55.53
CA ASN A 35 16.68 24.34 -55.91
C ASN A 35 17.97 24.79 -55.21
N ASP A 36 19.04 24.96 -55.99
CA ASP A 36 20.40 25.23 -55.51
C ASP A 36 20.46 26.41 -54.51
N ASN A 37 19.69 27.47 -54.76
CA ASN A 37 19.63 28.65 -53.89
C ASN A 37 18.93 28.35 -52.56
N LYS A 38 17.80 27.61 -52.57
CA LYS A 38 17.13 27.17 -51.34
C LYS A 38 17.98 26.18 -50.55
N CYS A 39 18.59 25.21 -51.23
CA CYS A 39 19.51 24.25 -50.63
C CYS A 39 20.67 24.98 -49.92
N LYS A 40 21.36 25.89 -50.64
CA LYS A 40 22.46 26.69 -50.09
C LYS A 40 22.02 27.54 -48.88
N ALA A 41 20.87 28.20 -48.96
CA ALA A 41 20.34 29.02 -47.86
C ALA A 41 20.00 28.18 -46.62
N ASN A 42 19.25 27.08 -46.79
CA ASN A 42 18.86 26.19 -45.70
C ASN A 42 20.08 25.54 -45.04
N LEU A 43 21.04 25.04 -45.85
CA LEU A 43 22.26 24.41 -45.35
C LEU A 43 23.16 25.41 -44.62
N LYS A 44 23.34 26.62 -45.17
CA LYS A 44 24.12 27.68 -44.51
C LYS A 44 23.53 28.07 -43.16
N HIS A 45 22.22 28.29 -43.08
CA HIS A 45 21.52 28.59 -41.82
C HIS A 45 21.70 27.46 -40.80
N TYR A 46 21.52 26.20 -41.21
CA TYR A 46 21.72 25.03 -40.36
C TYR A 46 23.15 24.95 -39.80
N CYS A 47 24.15 25.15 -40.65
CA CYS A 47 25.56 25.12 -40.26
C CYS A 47 25.96 26.32 -39.39
N GLU A 48 25.34 27.49 -39.56
CA GLU A 48 25.54 28.66 -38.68
C GLU A 48 24.95 28.43 -37.29
N GLU A 49 23.76 27.82 -37.18
CA GLU A 49 23.16 27.43 -35.89
C GLU A 49 24.05 26.41 -35.15
N LEU A 50 24.53 25.36 -35.83
CA LEU A 50 25.42 24.38 -35.19
C LEU A 50 26.75 24.98 -34.74
N LYS A 51 27.33 25.92 -35.50
CA LYS A 51 28.60 26.58 -35.16
C LYS A 51 28.49 27.53 -33.95
N LYS A 52 27.28 27.93 -33.54
CA LYS A 52 27.04 28.61 -32.24
C LYS A 52 27.15 27.65 -31.05
N ILE A 53 26.84 26.37 -31.25
CA ILE A 53 26.80 25.34 -30.19
C ILE A 53 28.16 24.62 -30.08
N ASP A 54 28.73 24.21 -31.22
CA ASP A 54 30.06 23.63 -31.36
C ASP A 54 30.79 24.33 -32.53
N GLY A 55 31.57 25.36 -32.21
CA GLY A 55 32.27 26.19 -33.20
C GLY A 55 33.33 25.46 -34.03
N LYS A 56 33.68 24.21 -33.70
CA LYS A 56 34.58 23.37 -34.49
C LYS A 56 33.89 22.19 -35.17
N LEU A 57 32.62 21.92 -34.82
CA LEU A 57 31.87 20.75 -35.24
C LEU A 57 32.65 19.44 -34.95
N GLU A 58 33.29 19.34 -33.78
CA GLU A 58 34.05 18.14 -33.34
C GLU A 58 33.14 17.07 -32.72
N SER A 59 31.93 17.45 -32.26
CA SER A 59 30.98 16.57 -31.56
C SER A 59 29.84 16.05 -32.44
N VAL A 60 29.61 16.66 -33.62
CA VAL A 60 28.56 16.28 -34.57
C VAL A 60 28.96 15.07 -35.44
N ASP A 61 28.01 14.50 -36.17
CA ASP A 61 28.29 13.44 -37.15
C ASP A 61 29.25 13.89 -38.27
N VAL A 62 30.08 12.95 -38.76
CA VAL A 62 31.08 13.21 -39.80
C VAL A 62 30.45 13.76 -41.10
N LYS A 63 29.24 13.33 -41.46
CA LYS A 63 28.52 13.84 -42.65
C LYS A 63 28.00 15.25 -42.42
N VAL A 64 27.58 15.59 -41.20
CA VAL A 64 27.26 16.98 -40.84
C VAL A 64 28.50 17.86 -40.94
N LYS A 65 29.64 17.40 -40.41
CA LYS A 65 30.91 18.13 -40.49
C LYS A 65 31.33 18.38 -41.94
N GLY A 66 31.20 17.38 -42.82
CA GLY A 66 31.48 17.49 -44.25
C GLY A 66 30.51 18.40 -45.02
N LEU A 67 29.21 18.35 -44.70
CA LEU A 67 28.20 19.26 -45.26
C LEU A 67 28.39 20.72 -44.82
N CYS A 68 28.94 20.95 -43.64
CA CYS A 68 29.17 22.27 -43.04
C CYS A 68 30.59 22.83 -43.21
N GLU A 69 31.40 22.26 -44.12
CA GLU A 69 32.71 22.83 -44.51
C GLU A 69 32.56 24.26 -45.05
N ASN A 70 33.28 25.21 -44.45
CA ASN A 70 33.13 26.65 -44.70
C ASN A 70 33.24 27.00 -46.20
N GLY A 71 32.15 27.52 -46.78
CA GLY A 71 32.12 28.02 -48.16
C GLY A 71 31.86 26.94 -49.22
N LYS A 72 31.68 25.67 -48.84
CA LYS A 72 31.37 24.56 -49.75
C LYS A 72 29.88 24.21 -49.83
N GLU A 73 29.01 24.99 -49.18
CA GLU A 73 27.57 24.68 -49.08
C GLU A 73 26.92 24.58 -50.47
N GLU A 74 27.36 25.40 -51.43
CA GLU A 74 26.89 25.35 -52.83
C GLU A 74 27.44 24.14 -53.61
N GLU A 75 28.70 23.78 -53.37
CA GLU A 75 29.36 22.61 -53.98
C GLU A 75 28.69 21.30 -53.52
N LYS A 76 28.42 21.19 -52.22
CA LYS A 76 27.70 20.07 -51.60
C LYS A 76 26.27 19.97 -52.11
N CYS A 77 25.54 21.09 -52.17
CA CYS A 77 24.20 21.11 -52.76
C CYS A 77 24.21 20.59 -54.21
N LYS A 78 25.11 21.08 -55.07
CA LYS A 78 25.18 20.67 -56.48
C LYS A 78 25.60 19.21 -56.66
N SER A 79 26.62 18.73 -55.94
CA SER A 79 27.18 17.38 -56.09
C SER A 79 26.36 16.26 -55.43
N LEU A 80 25.43 16.58 -54.53
CA LEU A 80 24.54 15.61 -53.88
C LEU A 80 23.10 15.65 -54.45
N LYS A 81 22.68 16.72 -55.12
CA LYS A 81 21.33 16.92 -55.68
C LYS A 81 20.74 15.68 -56.37
N ASP A 82 21.46 15.13 -57.34
CA ASP A 82 20.99 13.98 -58.13
C ASP A 82 21.03 12.67 -57.31
N LYS A 83 21.90 12.57 -56.30
CA LYS A 83 21.91 11.44 -55.36
C LYS A 83 20.70 11.48 -54.43
N VAL A 84 20.35 12.65 -53.89
CA VAL A 84 19.13 12.85 -53.10
C VAL A 84 17.91 12.42 -53.91
N LYS A 85 17.81 12.87 -55.17
CA LYS A 85 16.74 12.44 -56.07
C LYS A 85 16.73 10.92 -56.30
N THR A 86 17.90 10.33 -56.58
CA THR A 86 18.02 8.88 -56.82
C THR A 86 17.59 8.06 -55.60
N GLU A 87 17.95 8.48 -54.39
CA GLU A 87 17.50 7.85 -53.14
C GLU A 87 15.99 7.98 -52.93
N LEU A 88 15.40 9.13 -53.28
CA LEU A 88 13.95 9.35 -53.19
C LEU A 88 13.16 8.49 -54.17
N ASP A 89 13.55 8.48 -55.45
CA ASP A 89 12.92 7.66 -56.50
C ASP A 89 13.02 6.15 -56.17
N ALA A 90 14.15 5.70 -55.64
CA ALA A 90 14.33 4.32 -55.15
C ALA A 90 13.45 4.04 -53.92
N PHE A 91 13.50 4.88 -52.90
CA PHE A 91 12.76 4.68 -51.64
C PHE A 91 11.24 4.70 -51.84
N LYS A 92 10.73 5.56 -52.73
CA LYS A 92 9.31 5.59 -53.16
C LYS A 92 8.81 4.22 -53.63
N THR A 93 9.68 3.43 -54.25
CA THR A 93 9.41 2.06 -54.72
C THR A 93 9.62 1.02 -53.62
N GLU A 94 10.66 1.17 -52.79
CA GLU A 94 10.90 0.27 -51.64
C GLU A 94 9.73 0.28 -50.65
N VAL A 95 9.25 1.46 -50.23
CA VAL A 95 8.20 1.58 -49.20
C VAL A 95 6.85 1.09 -49.69
N GLU A 96 6.54 1.26 -50.98
CA GLU A 96 5.33 0.75 -51.61
C GLU A 96 5.32 -0.78 -51.67
N ASN A 97 6.46 -1.40 -51.99
CA ASN A 97 6.63 -2.86 -51.88
C ASN A 97 6.59 -3.35 -50.43
N ALA A 98 7.06 -2.55 -49.47
CA ALA A 98 7.05 -2.89 -48.05
C ALA A 98 5.64 -2.91 -47.44
N LEU A 99 4.78 -1.97 -47.83
CA LEU A 99 3.39 -1.88 -47.37
C LEU A 99 2.58 -3.16 -47.69
N ASN A 100 2.92 -3.87 -48.76
CA ASN A 100 2.24 -5.10 -49.20
C ASN A 100 2.62 -6.35 -48.39
N ASN A 101 3.77 -6.35 -47.70
CA ASN A 101 4.22 -7.46 -46.86
C ASN A 101 5.14 -6.90 -45.76
N LEU A 102 4.54 -6.51 -44.64
CA LEU A 102 5.21 -5.79 -43.57
C LEU A 102 5.70 -6.75 -42.46
N THR A 103 6.89 -6.49 -41.94
CA THR A 103 7.51 -7.23 -40.83
C THR A 103 8.18 -6.23 -39.89
N ASP A 104 8.46 -6.60 -38.63
CA ASP A 104 9.05 -5.67 -37.66
C ASP A 104 10.42 -5.12 -38.11
N GLU A 105 11.22 -5.94 -38.81
CA GLU A 105 12.48 -5.52 -39.45
C GLU A 105 12.24 -4.50 -40.56
N LYS A 106 11.27 -4.73 -41.46
CA LYS A 106 10.89 -3.78 -42.51
C LYS A 106 10.32 -2.50 -41.93
N CYS A 107 9.49 -2.59 -40.89
CA CYS A 107 9.02 -1.44 -40.12
C CYS A 107 10.20 -0.59 -39.69
N ARG A 108 11.14 -1.16 -38.91
CA ARG A 108 12.31 -0.41 -38.47
C ARG A 108 13.08 0.21 -39.64
N LYS A 109 13.44 -0.58 -40.66
CA LYS A 109 14.25 -0.10 -41.80
C LYS A 109 13.59 1.06 -42.54
N TYR A 110 12.29 0.97 -42.81
CA TYR A 110 11.59 1.97 -43.61
C TYR A 110 11.02 3.13 -42.77
N GLU A 111 10.76 2.94 -41.48
CA GLU A 111 10.56 4.03 -40.51
C GLU A 111 11.80 4.92 -40.46
N GLU A 112 12.99 4.33 -40.31
CA GLU A 112 14.26 5.05 -40.29
C GLU A 112 14.53 5.80 -41.61
N LYS A 113 14.19 5.23 -42.78
CA LYS A 113 14.25 5.96 -44.07
C LYS A 113 13.20 7.07 -44.19
N CYS A 114 11.96 6.83 -43.77
CA CYS A 114 10.90 7.86 -43.77
C CYS A 114 11.31 9.09 -42.95
N LEU A 115 11.89 8.88 -41.75
CA LEU A 115 12.37 9.97 -40.90
C LEU A 115 13.51 10.82 -41.52
N LEU A 116 14.22 10.29 -42.54
CA LEU A 116 15.30 10.99 -43.25
C LEU A 116 14.82 11.68 -44.53
N LEU A 117 13.82 11.12 -45.21
CA LEU A 117 13.49 11.46 -46.61
C LEU A 117 12.07 11.99 -46.85
N GLU A 118 11.12 11.81 -45.93
CA GLU A 118 9.72 12.23 -46.09
C GLU A 118 9.59 13.73 -46.40
N GLU A 119 10.27 14.59 -45.64
CA GLU A 119 10.21 16.05 -45.84
C GLU A 119 10.99 16.54 -47.09
N ALA A 120 11.75 15.66 -47.76
CA ALA A 120 12.43 15.97 -49.01
C ALA A 120 11.54 15.78 -50.25
N ASP A 121 10.55 14.88 -50.21
CA ASP A 121 9.50 14.75 -51.23
C ASP A 121 8.13 14.40 -50.61
N PRO A 122 7.48 15.35 -49.90
CA PRO A 122 6.21 15.09 -49.22
C PRO A 122 5.13 14.57 -50.17
N ASN A 123 5.04 15.17 -51.37
CA ASN A 123 4.07 14.86 -52.42
C ASN A 123 4.06 13.39 -52.85
N ASN A 124 5.15 12.65 -52.64
CA ASN A 124 5.28 11.24 -53.04
C ASN A 124 5.48 10.28 -51.86
N LEU A 125 5.93 10.77 -50.70
CA LEU A 125 6.33 9.96 -49.56
C LEU A 125 5.44 10.12 -48.33
N GLU A 126 4.77 11.25 -48.12
CA GLU A 126 4.03 11.52 -46.86
C GLU A 126 2.93 10.48 -46.60
N GLU A 127 2.00 10.29 -47.54
CA GLU A 127 0.96 9.26 -47.44
C GLU A 127 1.56 7.86 -47.23
N LYS A 128 2.62 7.52 -47.95
CA LYS A 128 3.26 6.19 -47.87
C LYS A 128 3.93 5.98 -46.50
N CYS A 129 4.56 7.01 -45.95
CA CYS A 129 5.22 7.01 -44.65
C CYS A 129 4.23 7.08 -43.49
N VAL A 130 3.10 7.78 -43.62
CA VAL A 130 2.00 7.72 -42.66
C VAL A 130 1.38 6.32 -42.63
N LYS A 131 1.02 5.75 -43.78
CA LYS A 131 0.48 4.38 -43.88
C LYS A 131 1.45 3.30 -43.39
N LEU A 132 2.76 3.50 -43.56
CA LEU A 132 3.77 2.62 -43.00
C LEU A 132 3.72 2.66 -41.47
N ARG A 133 3.77 3.85 -40.88
CA ARG A 133 3.78 4.05 -39.42
C ARG A 133 2.49 3.61 -38.75
N ASP A 134 1.32 3.86 -39.36
CA ASP A 134 0.02 3.31 -38.95
C ASP A 134 0.10 1.77 -38.81
N ARG A 135 0.47 1.09 -39.90
CA ARG A 135 0.51 -0.39 -39.94
C ARG A 135 1.53 -0.94 -38.94
N CYS A 136 2.71 -0.32 -38.83
CA CYS A 136 3.73 -0.71 -37.86
C CYS A 136 3.27 -0.53 -36.41
N TYR A 137 2.55 0.55 -36.10
CA TYR A 137 2.00 0.79 -34.76
C TYR A 137 0.89 -0.21 -34.42
N ARG A 138 -0.08 -0.42 -35.33
CA ARG A 138 -1.12 -1.45 -35.18
C ARG A 138 -0.52 -2.85 -35.00
N GLN A 139 0.48 -3.20 -35.80
CA GLN A 139 1.17 -4.50 -35.76
C GLN A 139 1.86 -4.74 -34.40
N ARG A 140 2.59 -3.75 -33.88
CA ARG A 140 3.24 -3.86 -32.57
C ARG A 140 2.21 -3.96 -31.43
N ARG A 141 1.14 -3.16 -31.46
CA ARG A 141 0.03 -3.25 -30.48
C ARG A 141 -0.67 -4.61 -30.48
N GLN A 142 -0.95 -5.17 -31.67
CA GLN A 142 -1.43 -6.55 -31.79
C GLN A 142 -0.42 -7.57 -31.25
N GLY A 143 0.88 -7.34 -31.42
CA GLY A 143 1.95 -8.15 -30.83
C GLY A 143 1.85 -8.24 -29.31
N VAL A 144 1.55 -7.12 -28.64
CA VAL A 144 1.33 -7.09 -27.17
C VAL A 144 0.14 -7.96 -26.77
N ALA A 145 -0.99 -7.85 -27.47
CA ALA A 145 -2.16 -8.68 -27.20
C ALA A 145 -1.89 -10.19 -27.43
N LYS A 146 -1.12 -10.53 -28.47
CA LYS A 146 -0.70 -11.91 -28.77
C LYS A 146 0.22 -12.49 -27.68
N GLU A 147 1.18 -11.72 -27.18
CA GLU A 147 2.05 -12.12 -26.05
C GLU A 147 1.24 -12.32 -24.77
N ILE A 148 0.26 -11.44 -24.46
CA ILE A 148 -0.64 -11.61 -23.30
C ILE A 148 -1.43 -12.93 -23.40
N LEU A 149 -2.01 -13.22 -24.56
CA LEU A 149 -2.73 -14.47 -24.78
C LEU A 149 -1.80 -15.68 -24.72
N LEU A 150 -0.56 -15.58 -25.21
CA LEU A 150 0.42 -16.65 -25.13
C LEU A 150 0.81 -16.97 -23.68
N ARG A 151 0.98 -15.95 -22.82
CA ARG A 151 1.16 -16.13 -21.36
C ARG A 151 -0.06 -16.75 -20.70
N ALA A 152 -1.25 -16.22 -21.00
CA ALA A 152 -2.51 -16.67 -20.44
C ALA A 152 -2.87 -18.12 -20.79
N LEU A 153 -2.43 -18.60 -21.95
CA LEU A 153 -2.60 -19.99 -22.40
C LEU A 153 -1.43 -20.91 -21.97
N GLU A 154 -0.45 -20.41 -21.21
CA GLU A 154 0.80 -21.11 -20.83
C GLU A 154 1.58 -21.64 -22.06
N GLY A 155 1.43 -20.98 -23.21
CA GLY A 155 1.92 -21.44 -24.51
C GLY A 155 1.25 -22.70 -25.07
N LYS A 156 0.21 -23.24 -24.43
CA LYS A 156 -0.48 -24.48 -24.83
C LYS A 156 -1.48 -24.23 -25.97
N VAL A 157 -0.92 -23.84 -27.12
CA VAL A 157 -1.64 -23.48 -28.36
C VAL A 157 -1.47 -24.50 -29.49
N ASN A 158 -0.79 -25.62 -29.21
CA ASN A 158 -0.52 -26.69 -30.19
C ASN A 158 -1.79 -27.43 -30.65
N ASP A 159 -2.79 -27.55 -29.79
CA ASP A 159 -4.12 -28.07 -30.11
C ASP A 159 -5.12 -26.90 -30.19
N THR A 160 -5.80 -26.77 -31.33
CA THR A 160 -6.72 -25.66 -31.60
C THR A 160 -7.99 -25.73 -30.74
N ASN A 161 -8.44 -26.92 -30.34
CA ASN A 161 -9.62 -27.10 -29.49
C ASN A 161 -9.30 -26.86 -28.01
N GLU A 162 -8.13 -27.32 -27.53
CA GLU A 162 -7.64 -26.97 -26.19
C GLU A 162 -7.44 -25.46 -26.06
N CYS A 163 -6.86 -24.82 -27.09
CA CYS A 163 -6.74 -23.37 -27.18
C CYS A 163 -8.11 -22.68 -27.12
N LYS A 164 -9.07 -23.05 -27.98
CA LYS A 164 -10.43 -22.49 -27.98
C LYS A 164 -11.12 -22.63 -26.62
N LYS A 165 -11.00 -23.79 -25.96
CA LYS A 165 -11.59 -24.00 -24.63
C LYS A 165 -11.01 -23.03 -23.61
N LYS A 166 -9.67 -22.92 -23.53
CA LYS A 166 -9.01 -22.01 -22.59
C LYS A 166 -9.25 -20.55 -22.92
N MET A 167 -9.36 -20.17 -24.20
CA MET A 167 -9.77 -18.83 -24.60
C MET A 167 -11.09 -18.43 -23.92
N LYS A 168 -12.09 -19.31 -23.88
CA LYS A 168 -13.35 -19.04 -23.14
C LYS A 168 -13.13 -18.84 -21.64
N GLU A 169 -12.19 -19.58 -21.04
CA GLU A 169 -11.86 -19.49 -19.60
C GLU A 169 -11.07 -18.21 -19.24
N ILE A 170 -10.20 -17.69 -20.14
CA ILE A 170 -9.37 -16.49 -19.87
C ILE A 170 -9.99 -15.18 -20.35
N CYS A 171 -10.76 -15.20 -21.44
CA CYS A 171 -11.15 -13.98 -22.15
C CYS A 171 -12.08 -13.07 -21.35
N GLN A 172 -12.92 -13.62 -20.46
CA GLN A 172 -13.74 -12.81 -19.54
C GLN A 172 -12.89 -11.94 -18.60
N GLY A 173 -11.66 -12.38 -18.25
CA GLY A 173 -10.73 -11.62 -17.41
C GLY A 173 -9.77 -10.70 -18.18
N LEU A 174 -9.66 -10.87 -19.51
CA LEU A 174 -8.77 -10.09 -20.38
C LEU A 174 -9.51 -9.08 -21.26
N SER A 175 -10.84 -9.18 -21.38
CA SER A 175 -11.68 -8.30 -22.19
C SER A 175 -11.60 -6.83 -21.75
N GLU A 176 -11.35 -6.57 -20.47
CA GLU A 176 -11.22 -5.19 -19.98
C GLU A 176 -9.94 -4.48 -20.46
N TYR A 177 -8.93 -5.19 -20.99
CA TYR A 177 -7.54 -4.69 -21.04
C TYR A 177 -7.13 -3.95 -22.31
N SER A 178 -7.55 -4.40 -23.49
CA SER A 178 -7.32 -3.67 -24.75
C SER A 178 -8.36 -4.05 -25.80
N ASP A 179 -8.40 -3.31 -26.91
CA ASP A 179 -9.36 -3.56 -28.00
C ASP A 179 -8.88 -4.67 -28.93
N GLU A 180 -7.57 -4.81 -29.09
CA GLU A 180 -6.92 -5.94 -29.76
C GLU A 180 -7.19 -7.26 -29.01
N LEU A 181 -7.14 -7.25 -27.66
CA LEU A 181 -7.46 -8.43 -26.84
C LEU A 181 -8.91 -8.87 -27.00
N VAL A 182 -9.88 -7.94 -26.86
CA VAL A 182 -11.30 -8.26 -27.06
C VAL A 182 -11.57 -8.76 -28.47
N PHE A 183 -10.98 -8.12 -29.48
CA PHE A 183 -11.15 -8.54 -30.86
C PHE A 183 -10.57 -9.95 -31.11
N SER A 184 -9.43 -10.28 -30.52
CA SER A 184 -8.88 -11.64 -30.54
C SER A 184 -9.73 -12.66 -29.79
N CYS A 185 -10.41 -12.27 -28.71
CA CYS A 185 -11.36 -13.11 -27.98
C CYS A 185 -12.63 -13.38 -28.80
N PHE A 186 -13.24 -12.36 -29.41
CA PHE A 186 -14.35 -12.52 -30.37
C PHE A 186 -13.96 -13.43 -31.55
N ASN A 187 -12.71 -13.34 -32.02
CA ASN A 187 -12.18 -14.14 -33.12
C ASN A 187 -11.35 -15.34 -32.61
N SER A 188 -11.75 -15.98 -31.49
CA SER A 188 -10.98 -17.05 -30.83
C SER A 188 -10.47 -18.14 -31.79
N ASP A 189 -11.25 -18.51 -32.81
CA ASP A 189 -10.87 -19.45 -33.86
C ASP A 189 -9.65 -18.98 -34.68
N LYS A 190 -9.76 -17.80 -35.33
CA LYS A 190 -8.65 -17.17 -36.07
C LYS A 190 -7.43 -16.96 -35.17
N THR A 191 -7.66 -16.53 -33.92
CA THR A 191 -6.62 -16.27 -32.92
C THR A 191 -5.86 -17.55 -32.56
N CYS A 192 -6.56 -18.65 -32.26
CA CYS A 192 -5.92 -19.93 -31.97
C CYS A 192 -5.15 -20.49 -33.17
N GLU A 193 -5.72 -20.43 -34.38
CA GLU A 193 -4.98 -20.79 -35.60
C GLU A 193 -3.71 -19.95 -35.79
N TYR A 194 -3.78 -18.64 -35.55
CA TYR A 194 -2.62 -17.75 -35.67
C TYR A 194 -1.57 -18.07 -34.60
N LEU A 195 -1.96 -18.23 -33.34
CA LEU A 195 -1.04 -18.57 -32.25
C LEU A 195 -0.38 -19.93 -32.51
N GLN A 196 -1.13 -20.94 -32.95
CA GLN A 196 -0.60 -22.26 -33.34
C GLN A 196 0.44 -22.15 -34.47
N LYS A 197 0.14 -21.39 -35.54
CA LYS A 197 1.05 -21.20 -36.69
C LYS A 197 2.35 -20.45 -36.31
N ASN A 198 2.30 -19.54 -35.34
CA ASN A 198 3.45 -18.71 -34.93
C ASN A 198 4.13 -19.21 -33.64
N HIS A 199 3.63 -20.26 -32.97
CA HIS A 199 4.18 -20.78 -31.70
C HIS A 199 5.66 -21.16 -31.81
N GLY A 200 6.06 -21.76 -32.94
CA GLY A 200 7.46 -22.04 -33.24
C GLY A 200 8.34 -20.79 -33.25
N ASP A 201 7.86 -19.66 -33.78
CA ASP A 201 8.60 -18.39 -33.75
C ASP A 201 8.68 -17.78 -32.34
N SER A 202 7.65 -17.99 -31.51
CA SER A 202 7.70 -17.66 -30.08
C SER A 202 8.69 -18.53 -29.28
N CYS A 203 8.90 -19.78 -29.70
CA CYS A 203 9.82 -20.73 -29.05
C CYS A 203 11.28 -20.61 -29.52
N LYS A 204 11.55 -20.24 -30.78
CA LYS A 204 12.91 -20.08 -31.34
C LYS A 204 13.92 -19.29 -30.46
N PRO A 205 13.53 -18.21 -29.76
CA PRO A 205 14.43 -17.53 -28.81
C PRO A 205 14.93 -18.43 -27.67
N LEU A 206 14.12 -19.40 -27.22
CA LEU A 206 14.39 -20.28 -26.09
C LEU A 206 15.18 -21.55 -26.49
N GLU A 207 15.28 -21.87 -27.79
CA GLU A 207 16.08 -22.97 -28.31
C GLU A 207 17.59 -22.69 -28.24
N LYS A 208 17.96 -21.41 -28.29
CA LYS A 208 19.35 -20.90 -28.29
C LYS A 208 19.82 -20.59 -26.88
N GLU A 209 21.08 -20.91 -26.59
CA GLU A 209 21.72 -20.58 -25.32
C GLU A 209 22.38 -19.20 -25.41
N LEU A 210 22.21 -18.34 -24.40
CA LEU A 210 22.82 -17.00 -24.40
C LEU A 210 24.35 -17.07 -24.27
N GLU A 211 25.02 -16.20 -25.04
CA GLU A 211 26.45 -15.91 -24.86
C GLU A 211 26.68 -15.02 -23.62
N ASP A 212 27.86 -15.11 -23.00
CA ASP A 212 28.18 -14.38 -21.77
C ASP A 212 28.06 -12.85 -21.89
N LYS A 213 28.29 -12.30 -23.09
CA LYS A 213 28.09 -10.87 -23.42
C LYS A 213 26.62 -10.45 -23.42
N GLU A 214 25.71 -11.38 -23.68
CA GLU A 214 24.27 -11.13 -23.83
C GLU A 214 23.50 -11.30 -22.51
N LEU A 215 24.07 -12.02 -21.53
CA LEU A 215 23.40 -12.33 -20.26
C LEU A 215 22.87 -11.06 -19.56
N VAL A 216 23.69 -10.01 -19.49
CA VAL A 216 23.34 -8.76 -18.78
C VAL A 216 22.11 -8.06 -19.39
N GLU A 217 21.94 -8.13 -20.71
CA GLU A 217 20.83 -7.49 -21.43
C GLU A 217 19.60 -8.41 -21.56
N LYS A 218 19.82 -9.69 -21.86
CA LYS A 218 18.76 -10.61 -22.32
C LYS A 218 18.24 -11.56 -21.24
N CYS A 219 18.95 -11.76 -20.13
CA CYS A 219 18.52 -12.71 -19.09
C CYS A 219 17.08 -12.45 -18.61
N GLN A 220 16.71 -11.20 -18.34
CA GLN A 220 15.38 -10.90 -17.81
C GLN A 220 14.26 -11.36 -18.75
N GLU A 221 14.30 -10.97 -20.02
CA GLU A 221 13.28 -11.36 -21.00
C GLU A 221 13.33 -12.86 -21.34
N TYR A 222 14.52 -13.46 -21.37
CA TYR A 222 14.66 -14.89 -21.63
C TYR A 222 14.02 -15.71 -20.50
N LEU A 223 14.27 -15.36 -19.24
CA LEU A 223 13.71 -16.06 -18.08
C LEU A 223 12.21 -15.80 -17.90
N GLU A 224 11.75 -14.59 -18.21
CA GLU A 224 10.33 -14.22 -18.28
C GLU A 224 9.57 -15.12 -19.27
N LYS A 225 10.09 -15.28 -20.49
CA LYS A 225 9.51 -16.19 -21.52
C LYS A 225 9.60 -17.67 -21.11
N CYS A 226 10.72 -18.09 -20.53
CA CYS A 226 10.86 -19.44 -19.96
C CYS A 226 9.83 -19.74 -18.86
N TYR A 227 9.50 -18.77 -18.02
CA TYR A 227 8.52 -18.90 -16.94
C TYR A 227 7.09 -19.04 -17.49
N PHE A 228 6.66 -18.15 -18.39
CA PHE A 228 5.27 -18.14 -18.86
C PHE A 228 4.92 -19.23 -19.87
N TYR A 229 5.82 -19.57 -20.80
CA TYR A 229 5.53 -20.52 -21.88
C TYR A 229 6.67 -21.46 -22.26
N GLY A 230 7.83 -21.38 -21.60
CA GLY A 230 8.98 -22.27 -21.87
C GLY A 230 8.69 -23.76 -21.70
N SER A 231 7.66 -24.12 -20.91
CA SER A 231 7.16 -25.49 -20.73
C SER A 231 6.33 -26.03 -21.90
N SER A 232 5.84 -25.16 -22.79
CA SER A 232 5.15 -25.54 -24.03
C SER A 232 6.10 -25.73 -25.21
N CYS A 233 7.30 -25.15 -25.13
CA CYS A 233 8.31 -25.15 -26.17
C CYS A 233 9.17 -26.41 -26.12
N LYS A 234 9.57 -26.91 -27.28
CA LYS A 234 10.50 -28.05 -27.41
C LYS A 234 11.95 -27.56 -27.33
N ASP A 235 12.84 -28.47 -26.94
CA ASP A 235 14.30 -28.31 -26.99
C ASP A 235 14.86 -27.02 -26.35
N THR A 236 14.17 -26.44 -25.36
CA THR A 236 14.60 -25.16 -24.77
C THR A 236 15.91 -25.28 -23.99
N LYS A 237 16.59 -24.16 -23.78
CA LYS A 237 17.81 -24.05 -22.95
C LYS A 237 17.55 -23.31 -21.64
N CYS A 238 16.28 -23.25 -21.22
CA CYS A 238 15.82 -22.49 -20.05
C CYS A 238 16.63 -22.76 -18.78
N ASP A 239 16.85 -24.02 -18.40
CA ASP A 239 17.61 -24.34 -17.17
C ASP A 239 19.10 -23.95 -17.27
N LYS A 240 19.72 -24.11 -18.44
CA LYS A 240 21.10 -23.69 -18.67
C LYS A 240 21.26 -22.18 -18.58
N VAL A 241 20.37 -21.44 -19.26
CA VAL A 241 20.39 -19.98 -19.25
C VAL A 241 20.05 -19.46 -17.86
N LYS A 242 19.08 -20.05 -17.15
CA LYS A 242 18.77 -19.77 -15.74
C LYS A 242 20.01 -19.90 -14.84
N ASN A 243 20.80 -20.96 -15.00
CA ASN A 243 22.03 -21.15 -14.24
C ASN A 243 23.13 -20.13 -14.62
N LYS A 244 23.26 -19.76 -15.90
CA LYS A 244 24.16 -18.67 -16.34
C LYS A 244 23.74 -17.29 -15.78
N CYS A 245 22.44 -16.98 -15.82
CA CYS A 245 21.88 -15.73 -15.30
C CYS A 245 22.04 -15.62 -13.77
N LYS A 246 21.80 -16.72 -13.04
CA LYS A 246 22.14 -16.86 -11.61
C LYS A 246 23.61 -16.56 -11.34
N GLY A 247 24.52 -17.06 -12.18
CA GLY A 247 25.96 -16.74 -12.14
C GLY A 247 26.32 -15.28 -12.41
N LYS A 248 25.36 -14.43 -12.81
CA LYS A 248 25.48 -12.97 -12.92
C LYS A 248 24.61 -12.21 -11.91
N GLY A 249 23.95 -12.90 -10.98
CA GLY A 249 23.02 -12.32 -10.01
C GLY A 249 21.66 -11.90 -10.59
N ILE A 250 21.30 -12.40 -11.79
CA ILE A 250 20.02 -12.09 -12.45
C ILE A 250 19.08 -13.29 -12.31
N GLU A 251 17.97 -13.09 -11.59
CA GLU A 251 16.90 -14.07 -11.46
C GLU A 251 15.55 -13.45 -11.81
N TYR A 252 14.69 -14.24 -12.44
CA TYR A 252 13.27 -13.94 -12.59
C TYR A 252 12.49 -14.87 -11.66
N GLU A 253 11.91 -14.31 -10.61
CA GLU A 253 11.18 -15.03 -9.57
C GLU A 253 9.67 -15.21 -9.90
N GLY A 254 9.22 -14.66 -11.04
CA GLY A 254 7.80 -14.52 -11.36
C GLY A 254 7.12 -13.37 -10.58
N PRO A 255 5.82 -13.14 -10.81
CA PRO A 255 5.06 -12.18 -10.02
C PRO A 255 4.94 -12.69 -8.57
N LYS A 256 5.37 -11.86 -7.60
CA LYS A 256 5.34 -12.20 -6.16
C LYS A 256 3.93 -12.09 -5.58
N LEU A 257 3.11 -13.07 -5.95
CA LEU A 257 1.72 -13.20 -5.56
C LEU A 257 1.59 -13.94 -4.22
N ASP A 258 2.23 -13.37 -3.20
CA ASP A 258 2.21 -13.86 -1.81
C ASP A 258 0.77 -13.86 -1.28
N PHE A 259 0.11 -15.01 -1.38
CA PHE A 259 -1.28 -15.14 -0.95
C PHE A 259 -1.38 -15.00 0.57
N SER A 260 -1.90 -13.86 1.00
CA SER A 260 -2.28 -13.61 2.40
C SER A 260 -3.78 -13.90 2.57
N PRO A 261 -4.19 -14.70 3.57
CA PRO A 261 -5.59 -14.96 3.88
C PRO A 261 -6.49 -13.72 3.98
N VAL A 262 -5.95 -12.58 4.44
CA VAL A 262 -6.68 -11.31 4.61
C VAL A 262 -6.67 -10.40 3.38
N ARG A 263 -6.13 -10.82 2.23
CA ARG A 263 -6.11 -10.00 0.99
C ARG A 263 -7.03 -10.57 -0.08
N GLU A 264 -7.39 -9.71 -1.04
CA GLU A 264 -7.98 -10.18 -2.30
C GLU A 264 -7.03 -11.19 -2.98
N LYS A 265 -7.58 -12.27 -3.54
CA LYS A 265 -6.77 -13.23 -4.30
C LYS A 265 -6.30 -12.57 -5.60
N PRO A 266 -5.00 -12.60 -5.92
CA PRO A 266 -4.49 -12.00 -7.14
C PRO A 266 -5.25 -12.43 -8.39
N ARG A 267 -5.63 -11.44 -9.19
CA ARG A 267 -6.47 -11.57 -10.37
C ARG A 267 -5.68 -12.23 -11.50
N PHE A 268 -6.38 -12.77 -12.49
CA PHE A 268 -5.73 -13.46 -13.61
C PHE A 268 -4.74 -12.57 -14.41
N PRO A 269 -5.03 -11.28 -14.70
CA PRO A 269 -4.07 -10.38 -15.36
C PRO A 269 -2.77 -10.16 -14.56
N GLU A 270 -2.86 -10.10 -13.23
CA GLU A 270 -1.71 -9.93 -12.34
C GLU A 270 -0.78 -11.16 -12.37
N LYS A 271 -1.35 -12.36 -12.57
CA LYS A 271 -0.59 -13.63 -12.73
C LYS A 271 0.21 -13.72 -14.02
N ILE A 272 -0.13 -12.93 -15.04
CA ILE A 272 0.56 -12.87 -16.34
C ILE A 272 1.28 -11.53 -16.58
N GLU A 273 1.26 -10.66 -15.57
CA GLU A 273 1.91 -9.34 -15.53
C GLU A 273 1.53 -8.38 -16.67
N VAL A 274 0.23 -8.25 -17.01
CA VAL A 274 -0.22 -7.38 -18.13
C VAL A 274 0.27 -5.93 -17.99
N GLU A 275 0.13 -5.33 -16.81
CA GLU A 275 0.56 -3.96 -16.54
C GLU A 275 2.08 -3.76 -16.66
N ASN A 276 2.88 -4.78 -16.32
CA ASN A 276 4.34 -4.72 -16.50
C ASN A 276 4.70 -4.84 -17.98
N LEU A 277 3.98 -5.68 -18.75
CA LEU A 277 4.17 -5.76 -20.19
C LEU A 277 3.81 -4.43 -20.88
N TYR A 278 2.70 -3.77 -20.51
CA TYR A 278 2.40 -2.43 -21.01
C TYR A 278 3.49 -1.42 -20.67
N LYS A 279 4.01 -1.42 -19.44
CA LYS A 279 5.16 -0.58 -19.02
C LYS A 279 6.45 -0.93 -19.80
N LYS A 280 6.66 -2.18 -20.19
CA LYS A 280 7.79 -2.67 -21.00
C LYS A 280 7.69 -2.24 -22.47
N GLU A 281 6.50 -2.25 -23.06
CA GLU A 281 6.27 -1.81 -24.44
C GLU A 281 6.21 -0.27 -24.55
N GLU A 282 5.72 0.44 -23.54
CA GLU A 282 5.82 1.90 -23.45
C GLU A 282 7.29 2.35 -23.34
N ALA A 283 8.15 1.56 -22.69
CA ALA A 283 9.61 1.76 -22.69
C ALA A 283 10.29 1.47 -24.06
N LYS A 284 9.57 0.87 -25.02
CA LYS A 284 9.97 0.74 -26.44
C LYS A 284 9.29 1.79 -27.35
N GLY A 285 8.49 2.69 -26.77
CA GLY A 285 7.78 3.75 -27.47
C GLY A 285 6.43 3.34 -28.07
N ILE A 286 5.79 2.29 -27.56
CA ILE A 286 4.44 1.86 -27.98
C ILE A 286 3.45 2.12 -26.84
N ILE A 287 2.54 3.09 -27.02
CA ILE A 287 1.54 3.43 -26.01
C ILE A 287 0.42 2.39 -26.05
N VAL A 288 0.37 1.55 -25.01
CA VAL A 288 -0.72 0.60 -24.72
C VAL A 288 -1.19 0.84 -23.29
N GLY A 289 -2.50 0.73 -23.07
CA GLY A 289 -3.09 0.90 -21.76
C GLY A 289 -4.56 0.53 -21.77
N LYS A 290 -5.11 0.38 -20.57
CA LYS A 290 -6.50 -0.01 -20.37
C LYS A 290 -7.45 1.07 -20.90
N PRO A 291 -8.34 0.79 -21.87
CA PRO A 291 -9.34 1.76 -22.32
C PRO A 291 -10.39 1.98 -21.23
N LYS A 292 -11.34 2.89 -21.48
CA LYS A 292 -12.52 3.03 -20.61
C LYS A 292 -13.36 1.74 -20.62
N TYR A 293 -14.21 1.57 -19.61
CA TYR A 293 -15.14 0.45 -19.53
C TYR A 293 -15.98 0.37 -20.83
N LYS A 294 -16.01 -0.80 -21.47
CA LYS A 294 -16.65 -1.00 -22.76
C LYS A 294 -18.14 -1.21 -22.55
N THR A 295 -18.96 -0.42 -23.23
CA THR A 295 -20.40 -0.60 -23.23
C THR A 295 -20.79 -1.77 -24.15
N LEU A 296 -22.01 -2.29 -24.00
CA LEU A 296 -22.61 -3.21 -24.96
C LEU A 296 -22.59 -2.64 -26.40
N ARG A 297 -22.61 -1.31 -26.53
CA ARG A 297 -22.49 -0.59 -27.81
C ARG A 297 -21.10 -0.77 -28.44
N ASP A 298 -20.05 -0.63 -27.65
CA ASP A 298 -18.67 -0.87 -28.09
C ASP A 298 -18.47 -2.34 -28.48
N LEU A 299 -19.00 -3.28 -27.70
CA LEU A 299 -18.95 -4.71 -28.00
C LEU A 299 -19.70 -5.07 -29.29
N ALA A 300 -20.84 -4.44 -29.57
CA ALA A 300 -21.58 -4.60 -30.84
C ALA A 300 -20.78 -4.09 -32.06
N LEU A 301 -20.14 -2.91 -31.94
CA LEU A 301 -19.24 -2.38 -32.99
C LEU A 301 -18.07 -3.32 -33.28
N LEU A 302 -17.51 -3.97 -32.25
CA LEU A 302 -16.46 -4.99 -32.42
C LEU A 302 -16.97 -6.31 -33.03
N LEU A 303 -18.22 -6.70 -32.78
CA LEU A 303 -18.82 -7.91 -33.36
C LEU A 303 -19.08 -7.80 -34.87
N ILE A 304 -19.46 -6.62 -35.36
CA ILE A 304 -19.66 -6.36 -36.80
C ILE A 304 -18.35 -6.07 -37.56
N LYS A 305 -17.23 -5.85 -36.84
CA LYS A 305 -15.91 -5.62 -37.42
C LYS A 305 -15.41 -6.86 -38.15
N GLU A 306 -14.89 -6.68 -39.36
CA GLU A 306 -14.56 -7.75 -40.34
C GLU A 306 -15.75 -8.62 -40.83
N ARG A 307 -17.01 -8.37 -40.43
CA ARG A 307 -18.16 -9.10 -40.98
C ARG A 307 -18.54 -8.56 -42.37
N ASN A 308 -18.72 -9.45 -43.34
CA ASN A 308 -19.11 -9.11 -44.71
C ASN A 308 -20.62 -8.84 -44.79
N GLY A 309 -21.04 -7.59 -44.92
CA GLY A 309 -22.43 -7.19 -45.15
C GLY A 309 -22.54 -5.86 -45.89
N LYS A 310 -23.61 -5.67 -46.67
CA LYS A 310 -23.87 -4.43 -47.43
C LYS A 310 -24.09 -3.22 -46.52
N ASP A 311 -24.74 -3.47 -45.39
CA ASP A 311 -25.11 -2.51 -44.35
C ASP A 311 -24.86 -3.11 -42.96
N GLU A 312 -25.06 -2.31 -41.92
CA GLU A 312 -24.88 -2.69 -40.52
C GLU A 312 -25.86 -3.78 -40.05
N GLY A 313 -27.08 -3.85 -40.58
CA GLY A 313 -28.06 -4.89 -40.28
C GLY A 313 -27.61 -6.25 -40.82
N GLU A 314 -27.17 -6.32 -42.08
CA GLU A 314 -26.56 -7.52 -42.66
C GLU A 314 -25.33 -7.99 -41.84
N LYS A 315 -24.52 -7.07 -41.31
CA LYS A 315 -23.36 -7.41 -40.46
C LYS A 315 -23.79 -7.93 -39.09
N CYS A 316 -24.75 -7.27 -38.43
CA CYS A 316 -25.33 -7.68 -37.15
C CYS A 316 -25.91 -9.10 -37.23
N LYS A 317 -26.73 -9.38 -38.25
CA LYS A 317 -27.29 -10.72 -38.50
C LYS A 317 -26.20 -11.79 -38.56
N LYS A 318 -25.19 -11.59 -39.41
CA LYS A 318 -24.03 -12.51 -39.60
C LYS A 318 -23.06 -12.56 -38.42
N ALA A 319 -23.18 -11.67 -37.44
CA ALA A 319 -22.49 -11.78 -36.16
C ALA A 319 -23.31 -12.65 -35.19
N LEU A 320 -24.61 -12.39 -35.08
CA LEU A 320 -25.55 -13.03 -34.15
C LEU A 320 -25.96 -14.47 -34.53
N GLU A 321 -25.57 -14.94 -35.72
CA GLU A 321 -25.62 -16.36 -36.12
C GLU A 321 -24.73 -17.24 -35.22
N ASP A 322 -23.60 -16.71 -34.72
CA ASP A 322 -22.56 -17.44 -33.98
C ASP A 322 -22.50 -17.06 -32.48
N CYS A 323 -23.66 -16.81 -31.86
CA CYS A 323 -23.77 -16.37 -30.46
C CYS A 323 -22.99 -17.25 -29.45
N GLU A 324 -22.86 -18.56 -29.70
CA GLU A 324 -22.14 -19.48 -28.81
C GLU A 324 -20.62 -19.22 -28.74
N SER A 325 -20.03 -18.54 -29.72
CA SER A 325 -18.60 -18.21 -29.72
C SER A 325 -18.25 -17.00 -28.86
N PHE A 326 -19.22 -16.14 -28.50
CA PHE A 326 -18.94 -14.89 -27.78
C PHE A 326 -19.90 -14.49 -26.64
N LYS A 327 -21.10 -15.08 -26.52
CA LYS A 327 -22.08 -14.70 -25.47
C LYS A 327 -21.54 -14.76 -24.03
N HIS A 328 -20.53 -15.60 -23.79
CA HIS A 328 -19.89 -15.82 -22.50
C HIS A 328 -18.82 -14.75 -22.14
N LEU A 329 -18.56 -13.78 -23.02
CA LEU A 329 -17.54 -12.74 -22.82
C LEU A 329 -18.04 -11.55 -21.98
N ASP A 330 -19.35 -11.27 -22.02
CA ASP A 330 -20.01 -10.19 -21.29
C ASP A 330 -21.50 -10.50 -21.08
N TYR A 331 -22.08 -10.05 -19.97
CA TYR A 331 -23.49 -10.31 -19.64
C TYR A 331 -24.47 -9.64 -20.62
N GLY A 332 -24.16 -8.44 -21.11
CA GLY A 332 -24.98 -7.77 -22.11
C GLY A 332 -24.97 -8.48 -23.47
N LEU A 333 -23.90 -9.22 -23.79
CA LEU A 333 -23.84 -10.08 -24.97
C LEU A 333 -24.66 -11.36 -24.79
N GLU A 334 -24.69 -11.93 -23.59
CA GLU A 334 -25.61 -13.04 -23.26
C GLU A 334 -27.07 -12.61 -23.37
N GLU A 335 -27.42 -11.44 -22.84
CA GLU A 335 -28.75 -10.86 -22.96
C GLU A 335 -29.13 -10.58 -24.42
N LEU A 336 -28.26 -9.91 -25.20
CA LEU A 336 -28.48 -9.64 -26.62
C LEU A 336 -28.64 -10.92 -27.45
N CYS A 337 -27.91 -11.99 -27.11
CA CYS A 337 -28.03 -13.28 -27.81
C CYS A 337 -29.29 -14.08 -27.41
N GLY A 338 -29.85 -13.84 -26.22
CA GLY A 338 -31.12 -14.40 -25.76
C GLY A 338 -32.36 -13.61 -26.22
N ASP A 339 -32.17 -12.40 -26.73
CA ASP A 339 -33.25 -11.55 -27.23
C ASP A 339 -33.88 -12.13 -28.51
N LYS A 340 -35.19 -11.92 -28.67
CA LYS A 340 -35.94 -12.33 -29.86
C LYS A 340 -35.67 -11.40 -31.03
N ASP A 341 -35.60 -10.11 -30.74
CA ASP A 341 -35.47 -9.04 -31.73
C ASP A 341 -34.01 -8.57 -31.81
N LYS A 342 -33.07 -9.50 -31.53
CA LYS A 342 -31.63 -9.28 -31.40
C LYS A 342 -30.97 -8.62 -32.62
N GLU A 343 -31.50 -8.86 -33.82
CA GLU A 343 -30.99 -8.24 -35.05
C GLU A 343 -31.24 -6.73 -35.07
N ASP A 344 -32.45 -6.29 -34.72
CA ASP A 344 -32.82 -4.87 -34.62
C ASP A 344 -32.15 -4.21 -33.41
N ARG A 345 -32.08 -4.89 -32.27
CA ARG A 345 -31.37 -4.39 -31.08
C ARG A 345 -29.87 -4.23 -31.32
N CYS A 346 -29.25 -5.11 -32.11
CA CYS A 346 -27.86 -4.93 -32.55
C CYS A 346 -27.71 -3.75 -33.52
N LYS A 347 -28.67 -3.54 -34.43
CA LYS A 347 -28.70 -2.40 -35.35
C LYS A 347 -28.75 -1.07 -34.58
N GLU A 348 -29.67 -0.92 -33.62
CA GLU A 348 -29.74 0.25 -32.73
C GLU A 348 -28.42 0.49 -32.00
N LEU A 349 -27.74 -0.57 -31.55
CA LEU A 349 -26.43 -0.43 -30.92
C LEU A 349 -25.36 0.09 -31.90
N VAL A 350 -25.34 -0.29 -33.17
CA VAL A 350 -24.28 0.17 -34.10
C VAL A 350 -24.58 1.50 -34.81
N GLU A 351 -25.78 2.05 -34.70
CA GLU A 351 -26.14 3.39 -35.21
C GLU A 351 -25.46 4.53 -34.40
N VAL A 352 -24.26 4.97 -34.82
CA VAL A 352 -23.36 5.84 -34.03
C VAL A 352 -23.00 7.20 -34.68
N GLU A 353 -23.84 7.75 -35.55
CA GLU A 353 -23.55 8.99 -36.31
C GLU A 353 -23.15 10.20 -35.43
N ASP A 354 -23.84 10.43 -34.32
CA ASP A 354 -23.48 11.50 -33.37
C ASP A 354 -22.09 11.30 -32.76
N ARG A 355 -21.73 10.05 -32.44
CA ARG A 355 -20.41 9.70 -31.89
C ARG A 355 -19.32 9.91 -32.94
N CYS A 356 -19.56 9.49 -34.19
CA CYS A 356 -18.68 9.76 -35.33
C CYS A 356 -18.41 11.27 -35.50
N THR A 357 -19.45 12.08 -35.38
CA THR A 357 -19.39 13.53 -35.61
C THR A 357 -18.67 14.26 -34.47
N ASN A 358 -19.03 13.94 -33.22
CA ASN A 358 -18.36 14.49 -32.03
C ASN A 358 -16.89 14.08 -31.96
N PHE A 359 -16.56 12.81 -32.28
CA PHE A 359 -15.17 12.35 -32.29
C PHE A 359 -14.34 13.04 -33.37
N LYS A 360 -14.88 13.25 -34.59
CA LYS A 360 -14.17 14.00 -35.64
C LYS A 360 -13.88 15.45 -35.25
N LEU A 361 -14.83 16.11 -34.58
CA LEU A 361 -14.63 17.46 -34.02
C LEU A 361 -13.52 17.45 -32.95
N GLU A 362 -13.49 16.46 -32.07
CA GLU A 362 -12.43 16.33 -31.06
C GLU A 362 -11.04 16.10 -31.69
N LEU A 363 -10.94 15.28 -32.74
CA LEU A 363 -9.70 15.09 -33.50
C LEU A 363 -9.25 16.39 -34.18
N TYR A 364 -10.16 17.19 -34.74
CA TYR A 364 -9.85 18.50 -35.29
C TYR A 364 -9.32 19.46 -34.21
N LEU A 365 -10.00 19.55 -33.06
CA LEU A 365 -9.59 20.40 -31.92
C LEU A 365 -8.22 20.00 -31.33
N LYS A 366 -7.81 18.73 -31.46
CA LYS A 366 -6.48 18.22 -31.07
C LYS A 366 -5.40 18.33 -32.16
N GLY A 367 -5.73 18.83 -33.34
CA GLY A 367 -4.81 18.93 -34.48
C GLY A 367 -4.48 17.58 -35.14
N LEU A 368 -5.42 16.62 -35.07
CA LEU A 368 -5.32 15.27 -35.65
C LEU A 368 -6.19 15.09 -36.90
N SER A 369 -7.03 16.07 -37.22
CA SER A 369 -7.74 16.21 -38.50
C SER A 369 -7.54 17.62 -39.04
N THR A 370 -7.34 17.80 -40.36
CA THR A 370 -7.39 19.15 -40.98
C THR A 370 -8.82 19.65 -41.16
N GLU A 371 -9.81 18.76 -41.14
CA GLU A 371 -11.21 19.06 -41.45
C GLU A 371 -12.17 18.42 -40.43
N PHE A 372 -13.20 19.16 -40.01
CA PHE A 372 -14.25 18.67 -39.09
C PHE A 372 -15.60 18.39 -39.77
N GLU A 373 -15.85 18.97 -40.95
CA GLU A 373 -17.10 18.79 -41.71
C GLU A 373 -17.33 17.32 -42.10
N LYS A 374 -18.59 16.86 -42.08
CA LYS A 374 -18.95 15.43 -42.26
C LYS A 374 -18.33 14.82 -43.52
N ASP A 375 -18.51 15.48 -44.67
CA ASP A 375 -18.21 14.92 -45.99
C ASP A 375 -16.81 15.26 -46.53
N LYS A 376 -15.99 15.99 -45.77
CA LYS A 376 -14.58 16.25 -46.10
C LYS A 376 -13.67 15.19 -45.49
N GLU A 377 -12.56 14.87 -46.14
CA GLU A 377 -11.53 13.99 -45.59
C GLU A 377 -10.42 14.84 -44.95
N SER A 378 -9.75 14.34 -43.91
CA SER A 378 -8.53 14.97 -43.42
C SER A 378 -7.39 14.77 -44.42
N ASP A 379 -6.49 15.74 -44.53
CA ASP A 379 -5.17 15.51 -45.08
C ASP A 379 -4.31 14.69 -44.09
N TYR A 380 -3.15 14.27 -44.57
CA TYR A 380 -2.12 13.69 -43.74
C TYR A 380 -1.27 14.77 -43.05
N PHE A 381 -0.50 14.36 -42.05
CA PHE A 381 0.55 15.20 -41.47
C PHE A 381 1.89 14.49 -41.60
N SER A 382 2.87 15.12 -42.26
CA SER A 382 4.27 14.66 -42.19
C SER A 382 4.77 14.62 -40.75
N TRP A 383 5.79 13.79 -40.46
CA TRP A 383 6.25 13.57 -39.09
C TRP A 383 6.65 14.85 -38.34
N GLY A 384 7.16 15.86 -39.06
CA GLY A 384 7.45 17.19 -38.51
C GLY A 384 6.22 17.97 -38.05
N GLN A 385 5.08 17.81 -38.72
CA GLN A 385 3.81 18.54 -38.50
C GLN A 385 2.86 17.87 -37.50
N VAL A 386 2.92 16.54 -37.36
CA VAL A 386 2.05 15.75 -36.46
C VAL A 386 1.96 16.36 -35.05
N SER A 387 0.74 16.61 -34.59
CA SER A 387 0.40 17.37 -33.36
C SER A 387 1.16 16.94 -32.10
N LYS A 388 1.55 17.94 -31.29
CA LYS A 388 2.13 17.76 -29.95
C LYS A 388 1.08 17.66 -28.83
N LEU A 389 -0.18 18.05 -29.10
CA LEU A 389 -1.25 18.29 -28.10
C LEU A 389 -1.89 16.99 -27.53
N VAL A 390 -1.24 15.85 -27.74
CA VAL A 390 -1.76 14.52 -27.44
C VAL A 390 -1.07 13.96 -26.21
N SER A 391 -1.82 13.84 -25.12
CA SER A 391 -1.40 13.15 -23.90
C SER A 391 -1.37 11.64 -24.08
N ARG A 392 -0.79 10.93 -23.12
CA ARG A 392 -0.83 9.46 -23.06
C ARG A 392 -2.27 8.94 -22.99
N GLU A 393 -3.13 9.61 -22.22
CA GLU A 393 -4.53 9.23 -22.03
C GLU A 393 -5.41 9.59 -23.23
N ASP A 394 -5.12 10.69 -23.95
CA ASP A 394 -5.67 10.95 -25.29
C ASP A 394 -5.34 9.78 -26.22
N CYS A 395 -4.11 9.28 -26.21
CA CYS A 395 -3.69 8.18 -27.07
C CYS A 395 -4.38 6.84 -26.76
N ILE A 396 -4.69 6.57 -25.50
CA ILE A 396 -5.48 5.40 -25.12
C ILE A 396 -6.94 5.59 -25.55
N LYS A 397 -7.51 6.80 -25.38
CA LYS A 397 -8.89 7.12 -25.79
C LYS A 397 -9.06 7.08 -27.31
N PHE A 398 -8.29 7.87 -28.06
CA PHE A 398 -8.50 8.10 -29.49
C PHE A 398 -8.16 6.87 -30.32
N GLU A 399 -7.16 6.07 -29.94
CA GLU A 399 -6.94 4.79 -30.62
C GLU A 399 -8.08 3.81 -30.35
N SER A 400 -8.68 3.83 -29.16
CA SER A 400 -9.86 3.01 -28.85
C SER A 400 -11.07 3.46 -29.67
N GLU A 401 -11.40 4.75 -29.68
CA GLU A 401 -12.48 5.30 -30.53
C GLU A 401 -12.25 4.96 -32.01
N CYS A 402 -11.05 5.22 -32.55
CA CYS A 402 -10.69 4.83 -33.91
C CYS A 402 -10.82 3.32 -34.15
N PHE A 403 -10.43 2.47 -33.20
CA PHE A 403 -10.55 1.02 -33.35
C PHE A 403 -12.02 0.55 -33.44
N HIS A 404 -12.98 1.24 -32.83
CA HIS A 404 -14.40 0.93 -32.92
C HIS A 404 -15.09 1.60 -34.13
N LEU A 405 -14.72 2.85 -34.45
CA LEU A 405 -15.48 3.73 -35.34
C LEU A 405 -15.00 3.72 -36.80
N GLU A 406 -13.71 3.48 -37.06
CA GLU A 406 -13.07 3.59 -38.39
C GLU A 406 -13.72 2.72 -39.49
N GLY A 407 -14.38 1.62 -39.13
CA GLY A 407 -15.07 0.70 -40.05
C GLY A 407 -16.59 0.87 -40.15
N VAL A 408 -17.16 1.90 -39.50
CA VAL A 408 -18.61 2.15 -39.39
C VAL A 408 -18.94 3.60 -39.78
N CYS A 409 -18.16 4.56 -39.31
CA CYS A 409 -18.43 5.98 -39.54
C CYS A 409 -18.25 6.41 -41.02
N THR A 410 -19.33 6.88 -41.62
CA THR A 410 -19.36 7.38 -43.01
C THR A 410 -18.70 8.75 -43.19
N ASN A 411 -18.45 9.50 -42.11
CA ASN A 411 -17.93 10.87 -42.11
C ASN A 411 -16.40 10.98 -42.35
N LYS A 412 -15.82 10.08 -43.14
CA LYS A 412 -14.43 10.10 -43.63
C LYS A 412 -13.34 10.27 -42.55
N ILE A 413 -13.52 9.68 -41.38
CA ILE A 413 -12.52 9.74 -40.28
C ILE A 413 -11.25 8.91 -40.50
N GLY A 414 -11.18 8.06 -41.54
CA GLY A 414 -10.07 7.12 -41.77
C GLY A 414 -8.68 7.76 -41.70
N LYS A 415 -8.41 8.81 -42.49
CA LYS A 415 -7.12 9.52 -42.44
C LYS A 415 -6.83 10.20 -41.11
N ALA A 416 -7.86 10.74 -40.43
CA ALA A 416 -7.69 11.30 -39.09
C ALA A 416 -7.31 10.19 -38.07
N CYS A 417 -7.80 8.97 -38.23
CA CYS A 417 -7.41 7.81 -37.43
C CYS A 417 -6.01 7.25 -37.78
N GLU A 418 -5.58 7.31 -39.05
CA GLU A 418 -4.16 7.07 -39.40
C GLU A 418 -3.26 8.14 -38.74
N ASN A 419 -3.67 9.42 -38.76
CA ASN A 419 -2.97 10.53 -38.08
C ASN A 419 -2.89 10.34 -36.55
N VAL A 420 -3.98 9.91 -35.89
CA VAL A 420 -4.00 9.57 -34.44
C VAL A 420 -2.89 8.56 -34.11
N ARG A 421 -2.76 7.50 -34.91
CA ARG A 421 -1.77 6.44 -34.67
C ARG A 421 -0.35 6.93 -34.87
N VAL A 422 -0.10 7.74 -35.91
CA VAL A 422 1.21 8.36 -36.11
C VAL A 422 1.55 9.33 -34.98
N ALA A 423 0.59 10.11 -34.47
CA ALA A 423 0.77 10.98 -33.31
C ALA A 423 1.10 10.21 -32.03
N CYS A 424 0.37 9.13 -31.75
CA CYS A 424 0.61 8.32 -30.55
C CYS A 424 1.90 7.50 -30.62
N TYR A 425 2.26 7.04 -31.81
CA TYR A 425 3.54 6.38 -32.04
C TYR A 425 4.72 7.36 -31.91
N LYS A 426 4.58 8.58 -32.43
CA LYS A 426 5.52 9.70 -32.21
C LYS A 426 5.65 10.03 -30.73
N LYS A 427 4.55 10.26 -30.02
CA LYS A 427 4.55 10.56 -28.57
C LYS A 427 5.21 9.45 -27.74
N GLY A 428 5.00 8.18 -28.12
CA GLY A 428 5.68 7.04 -27.51
C GLY A 428 7.20 7.06 -27.74
N GLN A 429 7.65 7.18 -28.99
CA GLN A 429 9.09 7.26 -29.32
C GLN A 429 9.76 8.47 -28.64
N ASP A 430 9.10 9.63 -28.68
CA ASP A 430 9.58 10.89 -28.13
C ASP A 430 9.76 10.77 -26.60
N ARG A 431 8.85 10.12 -25.88
CA ARG A 431 9.01 9.88 -24.43
C ARG A 431 10.20 8.99 -24.07
N VAL A 432 10.59 8.05 -24.92
CA VAL A 432 11.78 7.21 -24.68
C VAL A 432 13.05 8.03 -24.86
N LEU A 433 13.13 8.86 -25.91
CA LEU A 433 14.26 9.78 -26.11
C LEU A 433 14.33 10.86 -25.03
N ASN A 434 13.18 11.44 -24.69
CA ASN A 434 13.11 12.53 -23.73
C ASN A 434 13.60 12.10 -22.35
N ARG A 435 13.22 10.88 -21.90
CA ARG A 435 13.72 10.29 -20.66
C ARG A 435 15.24 10.13 -20.63
N TYR A 436 15.85 9.73 -21.75
CA TYR A 436 17.32 9.62 -21.87
C TYR A 436 18.02 10.96 -21.65
N PHE A 437 17.48 12.06 -22.19
CA PHE A 437 18.05 13.39 -21.99
C PHE A 437 17.69 14.00 -20.63
N GLN A 438 16.48 13.77 -20.12
CA GLN A 438 16.03 14.23 -18.80
C GLN A 438 16.94 13.73 -17.67
N GLU A 439 17.39 12.46 -17.69
CA GLU A 439 18.35 11.94 -16.69
C GLU A 439 19.69 12.71 -16.68
N GLY A 440 20.12 13.28 -17.82
CA GLY A 440 21.36 14.05 -17.96
C GLY A 440 21.21 15.58 -17.96
N LEU A 441 19.97 16.10 -17.90
CA LEU A 441 19.64 17.53 -17.92
C LEU A 441 18.73 17.95 -16.75
N LYS A 442 18.58 17.07 -15.76
CA LYS A 442 17.70 17.27 -14.61
C LYS A 442 18.03 18.55 -13.83
N GLY A 443 17.04 19.40 -13.63
CA GLY A 443 17.19 20.73 -13.02
C GLY A 443 17.64 21.83 -14.00
N LEU A 444 17.64 21.57 -15.31
CA LEU A 444 17.95 22.56 -16.35
C LEU A 444 16.81 22.75 -17.36
N ILE A 445 15.85 21.82 -17.45
CA ILE A 445 14.83 21.83 -18.51
C ILE A 445 13.75 22.86 -18.20
N GLY A 446 13.27 22.96 -16.95
CA GLY A 446 12.18 23.87 -16.57
C GLY A 446 12.47 25.35 -16.87
N ASP A 447 13.73 25.77 -16.72
CA ASP A 447 14.15 27.17 -16.91
C ASP A 447 14.70 27.46 -18.33
N LEU A 448 14.49 26.58 -19.32
CA LEU A 448 15.06 26.71 -20.68
C LEU A 448 14.69 28.01 -21.40
N GLU A 449 13.50 28.56 -21.16
CA GLU A 449 13.06 29.84 -21.73
C GLU A 449 13.52 31.06 -20.92
N LEU A 450 13.86 30.87 -19.65
CA LEU A 450 14.24 31.93 -18.71
C LEU A 450 15.76 32.14 -18.67
N VAL A 451 16.55 31.08 -18.90
CA VAL A 451 18.01 31.09 -18.73
C VAL A 451 18.69 30.57 -19.99
N THR A 452 19.25 31.49 -20.80
CA THR A 452 19.96 31.16 -22.05
C THR A 452 21.13 30.19 -21.84
N GLU A 453 21.79 30.24 -20.68
CA GLU A 453 22.86 29.30 -20.32
C GLU A 453 22.35 27.85 -20.19
N ASN A 454 21.09 27.64 -19.79
CA ASN A 454 20.47 26.31 -19.70
C ASN A 454 20.11 25.79 -21.10
N LEU A 455 19.68 26.66 -22.02
CA LEU A 455 19.50 26.31 -23.42
C LEU A 455 20.83 25.90 -24.05
N GLU A 456 21.91 26.65 -23.81
CA GLU A 456 23.26 26.26 -24.25
C GLU A 456 23.73 24.92 -23.66
N LYS A 457 23.51 24.68 -22.36
CA LYS A 457 23.83 23.39 -21.70
C LYS A 457 23.05 22.23 -22.33
N CYS A 458 21.76 22.43 -22.58
CA CYS A 458 20.92 21.44 -23.26
C CYS A 458 21.41 21.17 -24.69
N GLN A 459 21.63 22.20 -25.50
CA GLN A 459 22.14 22.08 -26.87
C GLN A 459 23.49 21.34 -26.91
N LYS A 460 24.43 21.70 -26.04
CA LYS A 460 25.75 21.05 -25.92
C LYS A 460 25.63 19.59 -25.45
N SER A 461 24.65 19.27 -24.59
CA SER A 461 24.35 17.88 -24.20
C SER A 461 23.75 17.06 -25.35
N VAL A 462 22.80 17.60 -26.12
CA VAL A 462 22.24 16.92 -27.30
C VAL A 462 23.34 16.63 -28.33
N VAL A 463 24.14 17.64 -28.66
CA VAL A 463 25.25 17.50 -29.62
C VAL A 463 26.36 16.57 -29.07
N GLY A 464 26.70 16.65 -27.78
CA GLY A 464 27.73 15.78 -27.17
C GLY A 464 27.32 14.31 -27.07
N ASN A 465 26.02 14.00 -26.93
CA ASN A 465 25.51 12.63 -26.90
C ASN A 465 25.23 12.04 -28.30
N TYR A 466 25.33 12.83 -29.36
CA TYR A 466 25.11 12.41 -30.75
C TYR A 466 25.92 11.15 -31.10
N THR A 467 27.20 11.13 -30.74
CA THR A 467 28.14 10.01 -30.99
C THR A 467 27.76 8.70 -30.26
N LYS A 468 26.93 8.77 -29.21
CA LYS A 468 26.39 7.62 -28.46
C LYS A 468 25.06 7.14 -29.05
N LEU A 469 24.21 8.07 -29.50
CA LEU A 469 22.86 7.78 -30.00
C LEU A 469 22.81 7.33 -31.47
N LYS A 470 23.92 7.50 -32.23
CA LYS A 470 24.05 7.11 -33.65
C LYS A 470 23.62 5.67 -34.03
N GLU A 471 23.51 4.76 -33.07
CA GLU A 471 23.09 3.36 -33.31
C GLU A 471 21.56 3.15 -33.32
N ASP A 472 20.79 4.18 -32.93
CA ASP A 472 19.33 4.24 -33.12
C ASP A 472 18.98 5.48 -33.96
N ARG A 473 18.61 5.24 -35.23
CA ARG A 473 18.48 6.32 -36.22
C ARG A 473 17.28 7.22 -35.97
N ARG A 474 16.34 6.79 -35.12
CA ARG A 474 15.20 7.61 -34.68
C ARG A 474 15.63 8.77 -33.79
N TYR A 475 16.73 8.58 -33.06
CA TYR A 475 17.32 9.61 -32.21
C TYR A 475 18.33 10.48 -32.97
N PHE A 476 19.03 9.90 -33.95
CA PHE A 476 19.89 10.63 -34.90
C PHE A 476 19.17 11.82 -35.55
N THR A 477 17.97 11.62 -36.11
CA THR A 477 17.21 12.70 -36.77
C THR A 477 16.81 13.85 -35.84
N LYS A 478 16.49 13.57 -34.56
CA LYS A 478 16.21 14.60 -33.55
C LYS A 478 17.48 15.29 -33.05
N CYS A 479 18.59 14.57 -32.88
CA CYS A 479 19.85 15.15 -32.42
C CYS A 479 20.46 16.14 -33.44
N HIS A 480 20.08 16.07 -34.73
CA HIS A 480 20.43 17.07 -35.74
C HIS A 480 19.84 18.47 -35.45
N LEU A 481 18.76 18.57 -34.66
CA LEU A 481 18.02 19.81 -34.40
C LEU A 481 18.06 20.14 -32.89
N PRO A 482 19.24 20.37 -32.29
CA PRO A 482 19.41 20.43 -30.83
C PRO A 482 18.52 21.47 -30.15
N THR A 483 18.39 22.67 -30.71
CA THR A 483 17.48 23.72 -30.22
C THR A 483 16.02 23.25 -30.19
N LYS A 484 15.55 22.57 -31.25
CA LYS A 484 14.19 22.03 -31.33
C LYS A 484 13.98 20.92 -30.32
N LEU A 485 14.97 20.04 -30.13
CA LEU A 485 14.90 18.97 -29.16
C LEU A 485 14.86 19.50 -27.72
N CYS A 486 15.59 20.58 -27.40
CA CYS A 486 15.51 21.23 -26.10
C CYS A 486 14.10 21.75 -25.78
N TYR A 487 13.43 22.39 -26.74
CA TYR A 487 12.03 22.80 -26.53
C TYR A 487 11.06 21.59 -26.52
N GLU A 488 11.30 20.53 -27.30
CA GLU A 488 10.52 19.29 -27.23
C GLU A 488 10.73 18.48 -25.92
N LEU A 489 11.82 18.75 -25.18
CA LEU A 489 12.02 18.26 -23.81
C LEU A 489 11.20 19.07 -22.80
N LEU A 490 11.17 20.41 -22.94
CA LEU A 490 10.35 21.30 -22.12
C LEU A 490 8.86 21.01 -22.28
N ASP A 491 8.36 20.95 -23.53
CA ASP A 491 6.97 20.61 -23.86
C ASP A 491 6.50 19.34 -23.14
N ASP A 492 7.34 18.30 -23.10
CA ASP A 492 7.00 17.02 -22.51
C ASP A 492 7.16 16.99 -20.98
N VAL A 493 8.06 17.80 -20.39
CA VAL A 493 8.09 18.02 -18.92
C VAL A 493 6.82 18.76 -18.46
N ILE A 494 6.38 19.78 -19.20
CA ILE A 494 5.14 20.51 -18.92
C ILE A 494 3.95 19.54 -19.03
N LEU A 495 3.80 18.82 -20.16
CA LEU A 495 2.68 17.90 -20.33
C LEU A 495 2.70 16.72 -19.32
N GLN A 496 3.87 16.18 -18.97
CA GLN A 496 3.98 15.18 -17.89
C GLN A 496 3.60 15.76 -16.52
N SER A 497 3.80 17.07 -16.30
CA SER A 497 3.34 17.77 -15.09
C SER A 497 1.82 17.95 -15.08
N GLU A 498 1.21 18.27 -16.21
CA GLU A 498 -0.26 18.37 -16.33
C GLU A 498 -0.93 16.99 -16.17
N GLU A 499 -0.39 15.93 -16.80
CA GLU A 499 -0.82 14.54 -16.59
C GLU A 499 -0.70 14.13 -15.12
N LEU A 500 0.40 14.50 -14.44
CA LEU A 500 0.59 14.24 -13.01
C LEU A 500 -0.38 15.05 -12.14
N GLU A 501 -0.67 16.30 -12.48
CA GLU A 501 -1.61 17.15 -11.73
C GLU A 501 -3.00 16.52 -11.67
N VAL A 502 -3.54 16.07 -12.81
CA VAL A 502 -4.86 15.44 -12.88
C VAL A 502 -4.93 14.21 -11.97
N VAL A 503 -3.87 13.39 -11.92
CA VAL A 503 -3.81 12.21 -11.05
C VAL A 503 -3.63 12.60 -9.58
N LEU A 504 -2.80 13.58 -9.26
CA LEU A 504 -2.62 14.08 -7.89
C LEU A 504 -3.91 14.67 -7.34
N ASN A 505 -4.65 15.47 -8.12
CA ASN A 505 -5.93 16.04 -7.70
C ASN A 505 -7.01 14.96 -7.39
N LEU A 506 -6.82 13.70 -7.82
CA LEU A 506 -7.69 12.56 -7.51
C LEU A 506 -7.13 11.60 -6.43
N ARG A 507 -5.84 11.66 -6.10
CA ARG A 507 -5.14 10.67 -5.24
C ARG A 507 -4.35 11.24 -4.08
N ARG A 508 -3.84 12.46 -4.17
CA ARG A 508 -2.94 13.11 -3.19
C ARG A 508 -3.40 12.99 -1.75
N ASP A 509 -4.69 13.28 -1.52
CA ASP A 509 -5.23 13.45 -0.17
C ASP A 509 -5.66 12.12 0.47
N PHE A 510 -5.94 11.10 -0.36
CA PHE A 510 -6.32 9.74 0.02
C PHE A 510 -5.60 8.68 -0.85
N PRO A 511 -4.27 8.58 -0.78
CA PRO A 511 -3.48 7.72 -1.66
C PRO A 511 -3.54 6.25 -1.21
N ARG A 512 -3.51 5.33 -2.19
CA ARG A 512 -3.28 3.90 -1.92
C ARG A 512 -1.78 3.62 -1.74
N LYS A 513 -1.45 2.42 -1.24
CA LYS A 513 -0.06 1.97 -1.05
C LYS A 513 0.71 1.96 -2.39
N GLU A 514 0.01 1.66 -3.48
CA GLU A 514 0.51 1.60 -4.85
C GLU A 514 0.71 3.00 -5.44
N ASP A 515 -0.25 3.92 -5.20
CA ASP A 515 -0.13 5.34 -5.54
C ASP A 515 1.10 5.96 -4.83
N CYS A 516 1.34 5.59 -3.57
CA CYS A 516 2.51 6.02 -2.79
C CYS A 516 3.86 5.49 -3.32
N VAL A 517 3.88 4.52 -4.24
CA VAL A 517 5.10 4.09 -4.93
C VAL A 517 5.23 4.80 -6.28
N GLU A 518 4.18 4.77 -7.11
CA GLU A 518 4.26 5.31 -8.47
C GLU A 518 4.22 6.85 -8.50
N LEU A 519 3.34 7.49 -7.74
CA LEU A 519 3.17 8.94 -7.76
C LEU A 519 4.30 9.65 -7.01
N LYS A 520 4.81 9.10 -5.90
CA LYS A 520 6.04 9.60 -5.25
C LYS A 520 7.22 9.60 -6.22
N LYS A 521 7.35 8.56 -7.04
CA LYS A 521 8.39 8.51 -8.06
C LYS A 521 8.17 9.58 -9.14
N LYS A 522 6.97 9.69 -9.72
CA LYS A 522 6.65 10.72 -10.74
C LYS A 522 6.90 12.14 -10.22
N CYS A 523 6.51 12.43 -8.97
CA CYS A 523 6.85 13.67 -8.27
C CYS A 523 8.36 13.90 -8.25
N LYS A 524 9.14 12.98 -7.65
CA LYS A 524 10.61 13.11 -7.56
C LYS A 524 11.30 13.15 -8.93
N ASP A 525 10.72 12.54 -9.95
CA ASP A 525 11.26 12.53 -11.32
C ASP A 525 11.08 13.91 -12.00
N LEU A 526 9.98 14.64 -11.75
CA LEU A 526 9.64 15.94 -12.37
C LEU A 526 9.95 17.19 -11.51
N GLU A 527 10.00 17.07 -10.18
CA GLU A 527 10.08 18.20 -9.22
C GLU A 527 11.28 19.14 -9.43
N SER A 528 12.37 18.65 -10.03
CA SER A 528 13.53 19.47 -10.40
C SER A 528 13.31 20.39 -11.59
N ASP A 529 12.37 20.06 -12.47
CA ASP A 529 12.17 20.71 -13.76
C ASP A 529 10.74 21.28 -13.91
N SER A 530 9.91 21.17 -12.86
CA SER A 530 8.55 21.70 -12.81
C SER A 530 8.03 21.89 -11.39
N TYR A 531 7.81 23.14 -10.99
CA TYR A 531 7.22 23.49 -9.69
C TYR A 531 5.69 23.36 -9.63
N LEU A 532 5.01 23.13 -10.77
CA LEU A 532 3.54 23.11 -10.90
C LEU A 532 2.83 22.17 -9.90
N ASN A 533 3.52 21.11 -9.47
CA ASN A 533 3.01 20.10 -8.56
C ASN A 533 3.69 20.05 -7.19
N HIS A 534 4.63 20.95 -6.85
CA HIS A 534 5.43 20.84 -5.63
C HIS A 534 4.55 20.70 -4.36
N GLU A 535 3.62 21.64 -4.09
CA GLU A 535 2.68 21.54 -2.95
C GLU A 535 1.82 20.26 -2.98
N LYS A 536 1.46 19.81 -4.18
CA LYS A 536 0.64 18.61 -4.39
C LYS A 536 1.42 17.34 -4.06
N CYS A 537 2.66 17.27 -4.52
CA CYS A 537 3.63 16.21 -4.23
C CYS A 537 4.02 16.19 -2.76
N ASP A 538 4.17 17.35 -2.13
CA ASP A 538 4.52 17.46 -0.72
C ASP A 538 3.38 16.98 0.20
N THR A 539 2.14 17.30 -0.16
CA THR A 539 0.95 16.76 0.51
C THR A 539 0.82 15.24 0.32
N LEU A 540 1.05 14.73 -0.90
CA LEU A 540 1.11 13.28 -1.16
C LEU A 540 2.20 12.62 -0.29
N ASN A 541 3.39 13.23 -0.20
CA ASN A 541 4.49 12.72 0.61
C ASN A 541 4.10 12.56 2.07
N ARG A 542 3.51 13.61 2.65
CA ARG A 542 2.98 13.64 4.03
C ARG A 542 1.88 12.60 4.25
N ARG A 543 0.90 12.50 3.34
CA ARG A 543 -0.20 11.51 3.40
C ARG A 543 0.29 10.07 3.29
N CYS A 544 1.30 9.81 2.48
CA CYS A 544 1.89 8.48 2.34
C CYS A 544 2.74 8.04 3.55
N GLU A 545 3.48 8.94 4.21
CA GLU A 545 4.13 8.56 5.48
C GLU A 545 3.11 8.38 6.59
N TYR A 546 2.05 9.20 6.66
CA TYR A 546 0.91 8.99 7.58
C TYR A 546 0.23 7.62 7.35
N LEU A 547 0.01 7.22 6.10
CA LEU A 547 -0.54 5.91 5.73
C LEU A 547 0.33 4.75 6.22
N LYS A 548 1.66 4.86 6.03
CA LYS A 548 2.65 3.88 6.47
C LYS A 548 2.71 3.76 8.00
N VAL A 549 2.85 4.88 8.71
CA VAL A 549 2.86 4.94 10.19
C VAL A 549 1.57 4.38 10.78
N THR A 550 0.42 4.75 10.21
CA THR A 550 -0.89 4.25 10.63
C THR A 550 -1.03 2.74 10.39
N GLU A 551 -0.50 2.21 9.28
CA GLU A 551 -0.44 0.77 9.02
C GLU A 551 0.46 0.00 9.98
N GLU A 552 1.57 0.58 10.44
CA GLU A 552 2.42 -0.02 11.48
C GLU A 552 1.72 -0.03 12.84
N LEU A 553 1.01 1.05 13.17
CA LEU A 553 0.19 1.17 14.38
C LEU A 553 -0.97 0.16 14.38
N ARG A 554 -1.68 0.04 13.25
CA ARG A 554 -2.76 -0.95 13.05
C ARG A 554 -2.29 -2.38 13.29
N LYS A 555 -1.12 -2.74 12.75
CA LYS A 555 -0.47 -4.05 12.96
C LYS A 555 -0.05 -4.28 14.40
N ARG A 556 0.27 -3.23 15.17
CA ARG A 556 0.53 -3.35 16.62
C ARG A 556 -0.74 -3.63 17.41
N LEU A 557 -1.86 -3.00 17.05
CA LEU A 557 -3.15 -3.22 17.69
C LEU A 557 -3.70 -4.63 17.37
N LEU A 558 -3.71 -5.04 16.11
CA LEU A 558 -4.12 -6.41 15.70
C LEU A 558 -3.34 -7.54 16.42
N LYS A 559 -2.05 -7.32 16.71
CA LYS A 559 -1.21 -8.27 17.45
C LYS A 559 -1.63 -8.50 18.91
N ARG A 560 -2.58 -7.72 19.46
CA ARG A 560 -3.12 -7.92 20.81
C ARG A 560 -4.15 -9.05 20.86
N GLY A 561 -4.85 -9.32 19.76
CA GLY A 561 -6.01 -10.21 19.75
C GLY A 561 -7.19 -9.69 20.57
N ASP A 562 -7.24 -8.38 20.86
CA ASP A 562 -8.34 -7.70 21.53
C ASP A 562 -9.29 -7.03 20.52
N ASP A 563 -10.37 -6.40 21.00
CA ASP A 563 -11.37 -5.74 20.15
C ASP A 563 -11.04 -4.26 19.83
N ALA A 564 -9.76 -3.87 19.92
CA ALA A 564 -9.30 -2.49 19.76
C ALA A 564 -9.69 -1.85 18.41
N LEU A 565 -9.84 -2.62 17.34
CA LEU A 565 -10.22 -2.14 16.00
C LEU A 565 -11.63 -2.58 15.59
N ARG A 566 -12.45 -3.06 16.54
CA ARG A 566 -13.83 -3.50 16.30
C ARG A 566 -14.80 -2.36 15.99
N THR A 567 -14.59 -1.19 16.59
CA THR A 567 -15.40 0.01 16.35
C THR A 567 -14.53 1.26 16.47
N GLN A 568 -15.02 2.39 15.94
CA GLN A 568 -14.41 3.70 16.15
C GLN A 568 -14.22 4.03 17.64
N GLY A 569 -15.20 3.69 18.49
CA GLY A 569 -15.15 3.94 19.93
C GLY A 569 -14.10 3.11 20.66
N ASN A 570 -13.98 1.81 20.32
CA ASN A 570 -12.89 0.95 20.82
C ASN A 570 -11.53 1.54 20.40
N CYS A 571 -11.40 1.89 19.12
CA CYS A 571 -10.14 2.39 18.57
C CYS A 571 -9.71 3.71 19.21
N THR A 572 -10.56 4.75 19.26
CA THR A 572 -10.18 6.04 19.85
C THR A 572 -9.80 5.90 21.33
N ALA A 573 -10.44 4.99 22.08
CA ALA A 573 -10.13 4.71 23.47
C ALA A 573 -8.78 4.00 23.66
N VAL A 574 -8.44 3.02 22.81
CA VAL A 574 -7.15 2.30 22.86
C VAL A 574 -6.01 3.15 22.31
N LEU A 575 -6.23 3.82 21.17
CA LEU A 575 -5.27 4.71 20.51
C LEU A 575 -4.86 5.87 21.44
N LYS A 576 -5.81 6.44 22.22
CA LYS A 576 -5.47 7.44 23.24
C LYS A 576 -4.37 6.96 24.20
N LYS A 577 -4.54 5.76 24.78
CA LYS A 577 -3.57 5.18 25.73
C LYS A 577 -2.23 4.88 25.06
N GLU A 578 -2.27 4.34 23.85
CA GLU A 578 -1.06 4.03 23.08
C GLU A 578 -0.22 5.28 22.77
N CYS A 579 -0.89 6.39 22.44
CA CYS A 579 -0.25 7.68 22.20
C CYS A 579 0.34 8.29 23.48
N GLU A 580 -0.32 8.16 24.63
CA GLU A 580 0.19 8.58 25.93
C GLU A 580 1.45 7.78 26.35
N GLU A 581 1.53 6.49 26.00
CA GLU A 581 2.76 5.70 26.19
C GLU A 581 3.87 6.03 25.17
N LEU A 582 3.53 6.15 23.88
CA LEU A 582 4.50 6.45 22.82
C LEU A 582 5.19 7.80 23.04
N SER A 583 4.44 8.80 23.51
CA SER A 583 4.98 10.12 23.88
C SER A 583 5.99 10.04 25.03
N ARG A 584 5.71 9.25 26.08
CA ARG A 584 6.66 9.04 27.20
C ARG A 584 7.95 8.35 26.76
N ARG A 585 7.88 7.49 25.74
CA ARG A 585 9.04 6.76 25.17
C ARG A 585 9.80 7.58 24.12
N GLY A 586 9.46 8.85 23.89
CA GLY A 586 10.13 9.74 22.94
C GLY A 586 9.96 9.35 21.47
N LYS A 587 8.92 8.59 21.11
CA LYS A 587 8.72 8.08 19.74
C LYS A 587 7.83 9.02 18.93
N GLU A 588 8.43 10.06 18.39
CA GLU A 588 7.75 11.11 17.61
C GLU A 588 7.15 10.62 16.28
N ASP A 589 7.59 9.47 15.77
CA ASP A 589 7.12 8.86 14.51
C ASP A 589 5.59 8.76 14.39
N PHE A 590 4.91 8.51 15.52
CA PHE A 590 3.45 8.31 15.58
C PHE A 590 2.66 9.61 15.87
N SER A 591 3.34 10.75 16.02
CA SER A 591 2.75 12.04 16.44
C SER A 591 1.55 12.47 15.58
N VAL A 592 1.62 12.30 14.26
CA VAL A 592 0.54 12.68 13.32
C VAL A 592 -0.71 11.82 13.52
N SER A 593 -0.57 10.49 13.61
CA SER A 593 -1.67 9.57 13.90
C SER A 593 -2.25 9.78 15.31
N CYS A 594 -1.42 10.22 16.26
CA CYS A 594 -1.83 10.58 17.61
C CYS A 594 -2.54 11.95 17.72
N ALA A 595 -2.31 12.86 16.78
CA ALA A 595 -3.10 14.08 16.62
C ALA A 595 -4.44 13.78 15.92
N LEU A 596 -4.41 13.09 14.79
CA LEU A 596 -5.55 12.81 13.91
C LEU A 596 -6.31 11.53 14.31
N ARG A 597 -6.61 11.35 15.61
CA ARG A 597 -7.10 10.06 16.14
C ARG A 597 -8.38 9.55 15.47
N GLU A 598 -9.35 10.41 15.18
CA GLU A 598 -10.61 9.99 14.53
C GLU A 598 -10.39 9.54 13.08
N GLU A 599 -9.57 10.26 12.30
CA GLU A 599 -9.21 9.89 10.92
C GLU A 599 -8.38 8.59 10.91
N THR A 600 -7.43 8.49 11.84
CA THR A 600 -6.57 7.31 12.03
C THR A 600 -7.42 6.09 12.37
N CYS A 601 -8.36 6.21 13.31
CA CYS A 601 -9.25 5.12 13.69
C CYS A 601 -10.24 4.74 12.60
N SER A 602 -10.80 5.71 11.87
CA SER A 602 -11.71 5.44 10.75
C SER A 602 -11.03 4.54 9.71
N PHE A 603 -9.81 4.93 9.29
CA PHE A 603 -8.98 4.12 8.40
C PHE A 603 -8.63 2.75 9.02
N MET A 604 -8.19 2.71 10.28
CA MET A 604 -7.75 1.44 10.90
C MET A 604 -8.88 0.44 11.10
N VAL A 605 -10.10 0.89 11.39
CA VAL A 605 -11.31 0.05 11.51
C VAL A 605 -11.75 -0.41 10.12
N GLU A 606 -11.84 0.49 9.13
CA GLU A 606 -12.24 0.16 7.75
C GLU A 606 -11.31 -0.87 7.10
N GLN A 607 -9.99 -0.70 7.20
CA GLN A 607 -9.04 -1.67 6.66
C GLN A 607 -9.16 -3.04 7.36
N THR A 608 -9.43 -3.04 8.67
CA THR A 608 -9.60 -4.28 9.44
C THR A 608 -10.89 -5.01 9.07
N GLU A 609 -12.01 -4.32 8.88
CA GLU A 609 -13.25 -4.95 8.42
C GLU A 609 -13.11 -5.55 6.99
N ASN A 610 -12.44 -4.84 6.08
CA ASN A 610 -12.14 -5.37 4.75
C ASN A 610 -11.26 -6.63 4.82
N GLU A 611 -10.21 -6.63 5.65
CA GLU A 611 -9.34 -7.80 5.87
C GLU A 611 -10.10 -8.98 6.52
N CYS A 612 -11.05 -8.72 7.41
CA CYS A 612 -11.97 -9.74 7.93
C CYS A 612 -12.91 -10.33 6.87
N LEU A 613 -13.41 -9.49 5.95
CA LEU A 613 -14.23 -9.94 4.83
C LEU A 613 -13.42 -10.82 3.88
N PHE A 614 -12.18 -10.43 3.55
CA PHE A 614 -11.26 -11.24 2.75
C PHE A 614 -10.92 -12.56 3.45
N LEU A 615 -10.60 -12.56 4.76
CA LEU A 615 -10.31 -13.79 5.52
C LEU A 615 -11.46 -14.80 5.41
N LYS A 616 -12.69 -14.37 5.72
CA LYS A 616 -13.88 -15.21 5.64
C LYS A 616 -14.08 -15.73 4.21
N ASN A 617 -14.10 -14.84 3.21
CA ASN A 617 -14.34 -15.22 1.82
C ASN A 617 -13.24 -16.14 1.29
N ASN A 618 -11.99 -15.97 1.71
CA ASN A 618 -10.88 -16.82 1.32
C ASN A 618 -10.96 -18.21 1.94
N MET A 619 -11.45 -18.33 3.18
CA MET A 619 -11.74 -19.61 3.83
C MET A 619 -12.91 -20.35 3.18
N ASP A 620 -14.00 -19.64 2.88
CA ASP A 620 -15.20 -20.18 2.23
C ASP A 620 -14.91 -20.65 0.80
N ILE A 621 -14.43 -19.76 -0.08
CA ILE A 621 -14.04 -20.08 -1.47
C ILE A 621 -12.91 -21.11 -1.48
N GLY A 622 -12.01 -21.06 -0.49
CA GLY A 622 -10.93 -22.02 -0.34
C GLY A 622 -11.40 -23.40 0.12
N LYS A 623 -12.63 -23.56 0.62
CA LYS A 623 -13.16 -24.76 1.28
C LYS A 623 -12.20 -25.31 2.36
N ILE A 624 -11.62 -24.39 3.15
CA ILE A 624 -10.49 -24.71 4.05
C ILE A 624 -10.90 -25.71 5.14
N ILE A 625 -12.09 -25.57 5.73
CA ILE A 625 -12.62 -26.52 6.71
C ILE A 625 -12.81 -27.91 6.10
N GLU A 626 -13.47 -28.01 4.94
CA GLU A 626 -13.68 -29.29 4.23
C GLU A 626 -12.35 -29.98 3.88
N LYS A 627 -11.32 -29.20 3.51
CA LYS A 627 -9.97 -29.71 3.21
C LYS A 627 -9.27 -30.26 4.45
N ILE A 628 -9.44 -29.64 5.61
CA ILE A 628 -8.87 -30.13 6.87
C ILE A 628 -9.61 -31.40 7.34
N GLU A 629 -10.94 -31.44 7.23
CA GLU A 629 -11.74 -32.62 7.61
C GLU A 629 -11.45 -33.85 6.77
N ASN A 630 -11.38 -33.68 5.44
CA ASN A 630 -10.99 -34.74 4.51
C ASN A 630 -9.47 -35.00 4.52
N GLY A 631 -8.68 -34.03 4.99
CA GLY A 631 -7.23 -34.03 5.03
C GLY A 631 -6.59 -34.98 6.06
N LYS A 632 -7.38 -35.73 6.84
CA LYS A 632 -6.88 -36.68 7.86
C LYS A 632 -5.96 -37.80 7.35
N ARG A 633 -5.73 -37.91 6.04
CA ARG A 633 -4.73 -38.82 5.41
C ARG A 633 -3.48 -38.11 4.87
N ASN A 634 -3.42 -36.77 4.93
CA ASN A 634 -2.30 -35.95 4.47
C ASN A 634 -2.01 -34.88 5.53
N GLU A 635 -1.21 -35.26 6.54
CA GLU A 635 -0.88 -34.38 7.68
C GLU A 635 -0.19 -33.09 7.24
N THR A 636 0.63 -33.11 6.17
CA THR A 636 1.31 -31.93 5.63
C THR A 636 0.32 -30.85 5.18
N LEU A 637 -0.77 -31.22 4.49
CA LEU A 637 -1.79 -30.27 4.05
C LEU A 637 -2.55 -29.65 5.25
N VAL A 638 -2.72 -30.39 6.34
CA VAL A 638 -3.32 -29.87 7.57
C VAL A 638 -2.34 -28.92 8.28
N GLU A 639 -1.05 -29.28 8.36
CA GLU A 639 0.03 -28.42 8.89
C GLU A 639 0.11 -27.10 8.11
N GLU A 640 0.12 -27.13 6.78
CA GLU A 640 0.09 -25.93 5.92
C GLU A 640 -1.16 -25.06 6.13
N LEU A 641 -2.36 -25.64 6.08
CA LEU A 641 -3.60 -24.87 6.19
C LEU A 641 -3.83 -24.28 7.57
N CYS A 642 -3.52 -25.04 8.64
CA CYS A 642 -3.63 -24.54 10.01
C CYS A 642 -2.58 -23.45 10.28
N THR A 643 -1.31 -23.65 9.93
CA THR A 643 -0.27 -22.63 10.16
C THR A 643 -0.48 -21.35 9.33
N LEU A 644 -1.13 -21.44 8.16
CA LEU A 644 -1.42 -20.29 7.32
C LEU A 644 -2.63 -19.47 7.80
N PHE A 645 -3.77 -20.10 8.14
CA PHE A 645 -5.02 -19.39 8.41
C PHE A 645 -5.27 -19.08 9.89
N ASP A 646 -4.91 -19.98 10.80
CA ASP A 646 -5.24 -19.85 12.22
C ASP A 646 -4.64 -18.60 12.91
N PRO A 647 -3.41 -18.15 12.61
CA PRO A 647 -2.86 -16.92 13.18
C PRO A 647 -3.63 -15.66 12.76
N TYR A 648 -4.29 -15.66 11.59
CA TYR A 648 -5.18 -14.57 11.17
C TYR A 648 -6.55 -14.68 11.83
N CYS A 649 -7.07 -15.88 12.07
CA CYS A 649 -8.25 -16.02 12.92
C CYS A 649 -7.99 -15.40 14.31
N HIS A 650 -6.91 -15.79 15.00
CA HIS A 650 -6.55 -15.23 16.31
C HIS A 650 -6.42 -13.69 16.34
N GLN A 651 -5.89 -13.05 15.29
CA GLN A 651 -5.72 -11.59 15.24
C GLN A 651 -7.03 -10.82 14.99
N TYR A 652 -7.98 -11.39 14.22
CA TYR A 652 -9.16 -10.66 13.73
C TYR A 652 -10.47 -11.09 14.40
N ILE A 653 -10.51 -12.20 15.14
CA ILE A 653 -11.76 -12.79 15.67
C ILE A 653 -12.48 -11.94 16.73
N GLU A 654 -11.76 -11.15 17.54
CA GLU A 654 -12.36 -10.16 18.46
C GLU A 654 -12.68 -8.82 17.78
N ASN A 655 -11.97 -8.49 16.70
CA ASN A 655 -12.23 -7.29 15.91
C ASN A 655 -13.46 -7.43 14.99
N CYS A 656 -13.75 -8.64 14.52
CA CYS A 656 -14.88 -8.93 13.62
C CYS A 656 -15.73 -10.13 14.07
N PRO A 657 -16.24 -10.14 15.32
CA PRO A 657 -16.88 -11.32 15.90
C PRO A 657 -18.16 -11.73 15.14
N ASP A 658 -18.92 -10.77 14.62
CA ASP A 658 -20.14 -11.02 13.86
C ASP A 658 -19.87 -11.66 12.48
N ARG A 659 -18.66 -11.49 11.92
CA ARG A 659 -18.24 -12.12 10.65
C ARG A 659 -17.50 -13.45 10.86
N LEU A 660 -16.78 -13.61 11.98
CA LEU A 660 -15.82 -14.71 12.20
C LEU A 660 -16.23 -15.72 13.30
N LYS A 661 -17.02 -15.31 14.31
CA LYS A 661 -17.55 -16.18 15.37
C LYS A 661 -18.98 -16.67 15.11
N LYS A 662 -19.80 -15.88 14.42
CA LYS A 662 -21.23 -16.16 14.16
C LYS A 662 -21.46 -16.72 12.75
N THR A 663 -22.67 -17.24 12.50
CA THR A 663 -23.16 -17.66 11.17
C THR A 663 -24.64 -17.32 11.05
N ASN A 664 -25.11 -17.16 9.80
CA ASN A 664 -26.52 -16.88 9.51
C ASN A 664 -27.42 -18.11 9.76
N ASN A 665 -26.85 -19.32 9.88
CA ASN A 665 -27.57 -20.55 10.19
C ASN A 665 -27.50 -20.85 11.69
N ALA A 666 -28.66 -20.96 12.34
CA ALA A 666 -28.75 -21.36 13.73
C ALA A 666 -28.13 -22.75 13.96
N GLY A 667 -27.14 -22.83 14.85
CA GLY A 667 -26.50 -24.09 15.26
C GLY A 667 -25.12 -24.41 14.64
N ARG A 668 -24.60 -23.62 13.70
CA ARG A 668 -23.17 -23.70 13.29
C ARG A 668 -22.29 -22.71 14.07
N LYS A 669 -20.99 -22.98 14.13
CA LYS A 669 -19.94 -22.05 14.57
C LYS A 669 -19.44 -21.19 13.40
N GLY A 670 -18.96 -19.98 13.68
CA GLY A 670 -18.29 -19.14 12.68
C GLY A 670 -16.98 -19.76 12.19
N VAL A 671 -16.56 -19.38 10.98
CA VAL A 671 -15.47 -20.05 10.23
C VAL A 671 -14.15 -20.13 11.01
N CYS A 672 -13.85 -19.15 11.85
CA CYS A 672 -12.62 -19.17 12.66
C CYS A 672 -12.73 -20.05 13.90
N LEU A 673 -13.88 -20.08 14.58
CA LEU A 673 -14.12 -21.01 15.70
C LEU A 673 -14.19 -22.46 15.23
N GLU A 674 -14.66 -22.69 14.00
CA GLU A 674 -14.59 -24.02 13.38
C GLU A 674 -13.15 -24.38 13.00
N LEU A 675 -12.37 -23.46 12.41
CA LEU A 675 -10.95 -23.69 12.10
C LEU A 675 -10.14 -24.04 13.36
N GLU A 676 -10.26 -23.23 14.42
CA GLU A 676 -9.61 -23.45 15.72
C GLU A 676 -9.87 -24.86 16.25
N GLU A 677 -11.13 -25.31 16.23
CA GLU A 677 -11.53 -26.65 16.68
C GLU A 677 -10.93 -27.78 15.84
N LYS A 678 -10.89 -27.65 14.50
CA LYS A 678 -10.26 -28.69 13.65
C LYS A 678 -8.73 -28.66 13.72
N CYS A 679 -8.12 -27.49 13.94
CA CYS A 679 -6.67 -27.32 14.00
C CYS A 679 -6.08 -27.58 15.40
N LYS A 680 -6.89 -27.54 16.46
CA LYS A 680 -6.44 -27.80 17.85
C LYS A 680 -5.60 -29.08 18.02
N PRO A 681 -5.97 -30.26 17.47
CA PRO A 681 -5.15 -31.47 17.59
C PRO A 681 -3.77 -31.34 16.93
N PHE A 682 -3.69 -30.58 15.83
CA PHE A 682 -2.42 -30.26 15.17
C PHE A 682 -1.57 -29.31 16.05
N PHE A 683 -2.16 -28.26 16.62
CA PHE A 683 -1.43 -27.33 17.48
C PHE A 683 -0.99 -27.96 18.81
N GLU A 684 -1.78 -28.87 19.38
CA GLU A 684 -1.38 -29.68 20.55
C GLU A 684 -0.17 -30.59 20.22
N LYS A 685 -0.19 -31.26 19.05
CA LYS A 685 0.97 -32.04 18.56
C LYS A 685 2.19 -31.15 18.27
N LEU A 686 2.00 -30.00 17.64
CA LEU A 686 3.07 -29.05 17.32
C LEU A 686 3.71 -28.45 18.59
N LYS A 687 2.89 -28.13 19.60
CA LYS A 687 3.36 -27.70 20.92
C LYS A 687 4.21 -28.79 21.57
N LEU A 688 3.75 -30.04 21.55
CA LEU A 688 4.48 -31.19 22.09
C LEU A 688 5.80 -31.43 21.34
N GLU A 689 5.82 -31.33 20.01
CA GLU A 689 7.05 -31.37 19.19
C GLU A 689 8.02 -30.23 19.55
N ASN A 690 7.54 -29.01 19.75
CA ASN A 690 8.38 -27.84 20.08
C ASN A 690 8.93 -27.90 21.51
N GLU A 691 8.12 -28.30 22.50
CA GLU A 691 8.58 -28.55 23.87
C GLU A 691 9.65 -29.66 23.89
N LEU A 692 9.44 -30.72 23.12
CA LEU A 692 10.41 -31.81 22.99
C LEU A 692 11.69 -31.36 22.28
N THR A 693 11.58 -30.52 21.24
CA THR A 693 12.73 -29.90 20.56
C THR A 693 13.59 -29.11 21.54
N HIS A 694 12.98 -28.33 22.44
CA HIS A 694 13.73 -27.60 23.46
C HIS A 694 14.31 -28.50 24.56
N LYS A 695 13.63 -29.59 24.96
CA LYS A 695 14.18 -30.56 25.93
C LYS A 695 15.39 -31.32 25.36
N LEU A 696 15.35 -31.69 24.08
CA LEU A 696 16.41 -32.45 23.41
C LEU A 696 17.58 -31.59 22.87
N LYS A 697 17.61 -30.28 23.16
CA LYS A 697 18.60 -29.35 22.59
C LYS A 697 20.04 -29.77 22.90
N GLY A 698 20.89 -29.70 21.88
CA GLY A 698 22.25 -30.24 21.85
C GLY A 698 22.36 -31.74 21.53
N SER A 699 21.23 -32.41 21.23
CA SER A 699 21.17 -33.80 20.76
C SER A 699 20.40 -33.97 19.45
N LEU A 700 20.09 -32.88 18.73
CA LEU A 700 19.30 -32.85 17.50
C LEU A 700 20.13 -32.63 16.21
N SER A 701 21.47 -32.56 16.33
CA SER A 701 22.37 -32.68 15.17
C SER A 701 22.35 -34.07 14.52
N ASP A 702 22.02 -35.13 15.29
CA ASP A 702 22.09 -36.53 14.87
C ASP A 702 20.92 -37.36 15.42
N GLU A 703 20.46 -38.34 14.64
CA GLU A 703 19.32 -39.20 15.02
C GLU A 703 19.67 -40.17 16.16
N THR A 704 20.90 -40.66 16.22
CA THR A 704 21.35 -41.58 17.27
C THR A 704 21.40 -40.85 18.61
N LYS A 705 22.04 -39.67 18.65
CA LYS A 705 22.05 -38.79 19.83
C LYS A 705 20.66 -38.38 20.28
N CYS A 706 19.76 -38.12 19.33
CA CYS A 706 18.36 -37.84 19.62
C CYS A 706 17.69 -39.05 20.31
N LYS A 707 17.82 -40.26 19.75
CA LYS A 707 17.26 -41.50 20.33
C LYS A 707 17.80 -41.77 21.74
N GLU A 708 19.10 -41.59 21.97
CA GLU A 708 19.72 -41.78 23.29
C GLU A 708 19.17 -40.80 24.34
N THR A 709 19.08 -39.51 24.01
CA THR A 709 18.64 -38.46 24.94
C THR A 709 17.13 -38.53 25.17
N LEU A 710 16.34 -38.82 24.13
CA LEU A 710 14.92 -39.15 24.25
C LEU A 710 14.71 -40.41 25.10
N GLY A 711 15.57 -41.43 24.95
CA GLY A 711 15.56 -42.64 25.77
C GLY A 711 15.72 -42.35 27.26
N LYS A 712 16.67 -41.46 27.63
CA LYS A 712 16.89 -41.03 29.02
C LYS A 712 15.65 -40.35 29.59
N HIS A 713 15.11 -39.33 28.92
CA HIS A 713 13.89 -38.66 29.36
C HIS A 713 12.65 -39.58 29.41
N CYS A 714 12.55 -40.56 28.49
CA CYS A 714 11.54 -41.61 28.56
C CYS A 714 11.65 -42.51 29.81
N THR A 715 12.82 -42.63 30.45
CA THR A 715 12.95 -43.31 31.75
C THR A 715 12.66 -42.40 32.96
N GLU A 716 12.57 -41.09 32.74
CA GLU A 716 12.16 -40.10 33.74
C GLU A 716 10.62 -39.97 33.74
N TRP A 717 10.00 -39.76 32.58
CA TRP A 717 8.54 -39.64 32.44
C TRP A 717 7.77 -40.91 32.83
N LYS A 718 8.40 -42.09 32.73
CA LYS A 718 7.86 -43.36 33.26
C LYS A 718 7.85 -43.43 34.79
N LYS A 719 8.67 -42.62 35.49
CA LYS A 719 8.67 -42.47 36.96
C LYS A 719 7.72 -41.36 37.41
N GLU A 720 7.62 -40.28 36.62
CA GLU A 720 6.77 -39.11 36.89
C GLU A 720 5.27 -39.33 36.54
N GLY A 721 4.93 -40.45 35.89
CA GLY A 721 3.54 -40.80 35.57
C GLY A 721 2.92 -40.04 34.39
N ASN A 722 3.71 -39.33 33.58
CA ASN A 722 3.21 -38.49 32.49
C ASN A 722 2.72 -39.34 31.30
N GLN A 723 1.43 -39.71 31.30
CA GLN A 723 0.83 -40.61 30.31
C GLN A 723 0.99 -40.12 28.86
N THR A 724 0.82 -38.82 28.61
CA THR A 724 0.93 -38.22 27.26
C THR A 724 2.32 -38.39 26.67
N LEU A 725 3.37 -38.03 27.43
CA LEU A 725 4.76 -38.16 26.98
C LEU A 725 5.19 -39.63 26.87
N ASN A 726 4.73 -40.49 27.78
CA ASN A 726 5.04 -41.93 27.74
C ASN A 726 4.53 -42.62 26.46
N SER A 727 3.48 -42.09 25.81
CA SER A 727 2.96 -42.63 24.53
C SER A 727 3.92 -42.48 23.33
N LEU A 728 4.93 -41.59 23.45
CA LEU A 728 6.00 -41.37 22.46
C LEU A 728 7.22 -42.27 22.69
N CYS A 729 7.26 -43.02 23.79
CA CYS A 729 8.42 -43.77 24.23
C CYS A 729 8.51 -45.21 23.67
N GLU A 730 7.72 -45.51 22.65
CA GLU A 730 7.80 -46.74 21.83
C GLU A 730 8.90 -46.60 20.77
N ASP A 731 9.76 -47.60 20.59
CA ASP A 731 11.00 -47.45 19.81
C ASP A 731 10.79 -47.09 18.34
N ALA A 732 9.77 -47.66 17.69
CA ALA A 732 9.39 -47.28 16.33
C ALA A 732 8.99 -45.79 16.23
N LYS A 733 8.26 -45.26 17.23
CA LYS A 733 7.86 -43.85 17.30
C LYS A 733 9.05 -42.94 17.63
N LYS A 734 9.95 -43.36 18.53
CA LYS A 734 11.19 -42.61 18.82
C LYS A 734 12.00 -42.37 17.55
N GLU A 735 12.10 -43.38 16.69
CA GLU A 735 12.86 -43.26 15.45
C GLU A 735 12.23 -42.29 14.45
N GLU A 736 10.94 -42.42 14.19
CA GLU A 736 10.21 -41.49 13.30
C GLU A 736 10.20 -40.05 13.84
N LEU A 737 10.00 -39.89 15.15
CA LEU A 737 10.00 -38.61 15.84
C LEU A 737 11.39 -37.95 15.81
N CYS A 738 12.46 -38.69 16.10
CA CYS A 738 13.83 -38.16 15.99
C CYS A 738 14.19 -37.79 14.56
N LYS A 739 13.79 -38.58 13.55
CA LYS A 739 13.93 -38.21 12.13
C LYS A 739 13.24 -36.88 11.82
N LYS A 740 11.98 -36.72 12.25
CA LYS A 740 11.23 -35.47 12.06
C LYS A 740 11.91 -34.30 12.76
N LEU A 741 12.30 -34.42 14.03
CA LEU A 741 12.91 -33.33 14.80
C LEU A 741 14.30 -32.93 14.28
N VAL A 742 15.19 -33.90 14.00
CA VAL A 742 16.54 -33.65 13.46
C VAL A 742 16.45 -32.95 12.11
N LYS A 743 15.52 -33.35 11.23
CA LYS A 743 15.25 -32.65 9.97
C LYS A 743 14.73 -31.22 10.21
N LYS A 744 13.71 -31.06 11.05
CA LYS A 744 13.06 -29.77 11.39
C LYS A 744 14.03 -28.76 12.01
N VAL A 745 15.06 -29.22 12.74
CA VAL A 745 16.15 -28.37 13.25
C VAL A 745 17.15 -28.02 12.14
N LYS A 746 17.62 -29.00 11.35
CA LYS A 746 18.57 -28.78 10.24
C LYS A 746 18.05 -27.77 9.22
N GLU A 747 16.77 -27.83 8.87
CA GLU A 747 16.09 -26.87 7.98
C GLU A 747 15.99 -25.46 8.59
N LYS A 748 15.89 -25.34 9.92
CA LYS A 748 15.85 -24.05 10.63
C LYS A 748 17.22 -23.45 10.92
N CYS A 749 18.29 -24.24 10.93
CA CYS A 749 19.64 -23.76 11.28
C CYS A 749 20.13 -22.53 10.48
N PRO A 750 19.91 -22.40 9.15
CA PRO A 750 20.33 -21.21 8.40
C PRO A 750 19.57 -19.96 8.83
N THR A 751 18.25 -20.07 9.01
CA THR A 751 17.39 -18.97 9.47
C THR A 751 17.71 -18.55 10.91
N LEU A 752 17.99 -19.54 11.79
CA LEU A 752 18.41 -19.29 13.16
C LEU A 752 19.77 -18.58 13.21
N LYS A 753 20.73 -18.97 12.36
CA LYS A 753 22.02 -18.28 12.23
C LYS A 753 21.83 -16.83 11.83
N ASN A 754 21.11 -16.57 10.74
CA ASN A 754 20.87 -15.20 10.25
C ASN A 754 20.11 -14.35 11.28
N LYS A 755 19.19 -14.95 12.05
CA LYS A 755 18.53 -14.28 13.18
C LYS A 755 19.56 -13.89 14.25
N LEU A 756 20.38 -14.83 14.72
CA LEU A 756 21.37 -14.60 15.77
C LEU A 756 22.44 -13.59 15.35
N ASP A 757 22.90 -13.62 14.11
CA ASP A 757 23.84 -12.63 13.54
C ASP A 757 23.22 -11.22 13.58
N ASN A 758 21.97 -11.04 13.13
CA ASN A 758 21.28 -9.74 13.16
C ASN A 758 20.96 -9.26 14.60
N GLU A 759 20.53 -10.16 15.48
CA GLU A 759 20.13 -9.84 16.85
C GLU A 759 21.32 -9.45 17.73
N LYS A 760 22.50 -10.03 17.47
CA LYS A 760 23.79 -9.64 18.05
C LYS A 760 24.10 -8.17 17.76
N ASP A 761 24.02 -7.76 16.50
CA ASP A 761 24.30 -6.37 16.08
C ASP A 761 23.33 -5.34 16.68
N GLU A 762 22.08 -5.73 16.97
CA GLU A 762 21.13 -4.87 17.69
C GLU A 762 21.36 -4.89 19.21
N LEU A 763 21.75 -6.04 19.77
CA LEU A 763 22.11 -6.17 21.19
C LEU A 763 23.33 -5.29 21.54
N GLU A 764 24.34 -5.27 20.68
CA GLU A 764 25.52 -4.40 20.83
C GLU A 764 25.13 -2.91 20.81
N LYS A 765 24.30 -2.48 19.85
CA LYS A 765 23.79 -1.09 19.78
C LYS A 765 22.98 -0.68 21.02
N LYS A 766 22.12 -1.57 21.54
CA LYS A 766 21.35 -1.30 22.77
C LYS A 766 22.22 -1.27 24.02
N LYS A 767 23.29 -2.08 24.06
CA LYS A 767 24.29 -2.04 25.13
C LYS A 767 25.06 -0.72 25.12
N ASP A 768 25.42 -0.21 23.94
CA ASP A 768 26.04 1.10 23.78
C ASP A 768 25.12 2.27 24.18
N GLU A 769 23.81 2.18 23.91
CA GLU A 769 22.84 3.16 24.44
C GLU A 769 22.77 3.10 25.97
N TYR A 770 22.65 1.88 26.52
CA TYR A 770 22.59 1.67 27.96
C TYR A 770 23.82 2.24 28.69
N GLU A 771 25.04 1.94 28.24
CA GLU A 771 26.26 2.45 28.90
C GLU A 771 26.37 3.99 28.79
N LYS A 772 25.87 4.62 27.71
CA LYS A 772 25.79 6.09 27.61
C LYS A 772 24.81 6.67 28.64
N VAL A 773 23.59 6.13 28.72
CA VAL A 773 22.56 6.61 29.67
C VAL A 773 22.98 6.32 31.12
N LYS A 774 23.68 5.22 31.38
CA LYS A 774 24.30 4.88 32.68
C LYS A 774 25.41 5.86 33.06
N GLN A 775 26.30 6.23 32.15
CA GLN A 775 27.32 7.26 32.39
C GLN A 775 26.71 8.65 32.64
N GLU A 776 25.67 9.02 31.90
CA GLU A 776 24.90 10.25 32.11
C GLU A 776 24.19 10.25 33.48
N SER A 777 23.55 9.14 33.85
CA SER A 777 22.95 8.93 35.17
C SER A 777 23.96 9.04 36.29
N GLU A 778 25.14 8.42 36.14
CA GLU A 778 26.24 8.54 37.10
C GLU A 778 26.77 9.98 37.20
N LYS A 779 26.82 10.72 36.09
CA LYS A 779 27.25 12.12 36.06
C LYS A 779 26.25 13.00 36.83
N PHE A 780 24.96 12.93 36.51
CA PHE A 780 23.95 13.72 37.21
C PHE A 780 23.83 13.35 38.68
N ALA A 781 24.01 12.07 39.05
CA ALA A 781 24.07 11.67 40.46
C ALA A 781 25.23 12.35 41.21
N LYS A 782 26.43 12.43 40.59
CA LYS A 782 27.59 13.14 41.15
C LYS A 782 27.36 14.65 41.26
N GLU A 783 26.77 15.27 40.24
CA GLU A 783 26.40 16.70 40.25
C GLU A 783 25.34 17.02 41.33
N ALA A 784 24.37 16.13 41.52
CA ALA A 784 23.35 16.19 42.58
C ALA A 784 23.88 15.81 43.98
N LYS A 785 25.16 15.45 44.12
CA LYS A 785 25.80 14.92 45.36
C LYS A 785 25.10 13.68 45.93
N LEU A 786 24.38 12.92 45.10
CA LEU A 786 23.76 11.64 45.47
C LEU A 786 24.85 10.56 45.55
N VAL A 787 25.03 9.98 46.74
CA VAL A 787 26.12 9.04 47.02
C VAL A 787 25.84 7.66 46.39
N LEU A 788 26.43 7.41 45.22
CA LEU A 788 26.59 6.09 44.64
C LEU A 788 28.03 5.61 44.90
N SER A 789 28.22 4.79 45.93
CA SER A 789 29.55 4.39 46.40
C SER A 789 30.27 3.46 45.41
N ARG A 790 31.49 3.85 44.99
CA ARG A 790 32.46 2.93 44.38
C ARG A 790 33.04 2.00 45.46
N PRO A 791 33.47 0.77 45.11
CA PRO A 791 34.11 -0.12 46.06
C PRO A 791 35.55 0.32 46.37
N GLU A 792 35.95 0.23 47.63
CA GLU A 792 37.36 0.29 48.02
C GLU A 792 38.06 -1.01 47.64
N GLN A 793 39.34 -0.94 47.24
CA GLN A 793 40.19 -2.12 47.08
C GLN A 793 41.20 -2.21 48.23
N ASN A 794 41.30 -3.42 48.79
CA ASN A 794 42.39 -3.91 49.64
C ASN A 794 42.67 -3.17 50.96
N GLY A 795 41.95 -3.58 52.02
CA GLY A 795 42.36 -3.42 53.42
C GLY A 795 42.20 -4.76 54.16
N GLN A 796 43.25 -5.25 54.82
CA GLN A 796 43.34 -6.66 55.27
C GLN A 796 43.42 -6.76 56.80
N GLY A 797 42.43 -7.39 57.45
CA GLY A 797 42.54 -7.80 58.86
C GLY A 797 41.23 -8.09 59.63
N GLY A 798 41.01 -9.35 60.01
CA GLY A 798 40.09 -9.79 61.08
C GLY A 798 38.57 -9.76 60.76
N GLY A 799 37.76 -10.80 61.02
CA GLY A 799 38.07 -12.20 61.34
C GLY A 799 37.43 -12.75 62.63
N SER A 800 36.21 -13.31 62.54
CA SER A 800 35.70 -14.39 63.41
C SER A 800 34.36 -14.96 62.89
N LYS A 801 33.94 -16.13 63.41
CA LYS A 801 32.78 -16.89 62.93
C LYS A 801 31.56 -16.80 63.88
N ALA A 802 30.38 -16.83 63.25
CA ALA A 802 29.13 -17.52 63.61
C ALA A 802 28.78 -17.83 65.08
N GLN A 803 27.49 -17.63 65.40
CA GLN A 803 26.71 -18.68 66.08
C GLN A 803 25.25 -18.69 65.62
N ASP A 804 24.65 -19.89 65.65
CA ASP A 804 23.24 -20.20 65.40
C ASP A 804 22.60 -20.60 66.75
N GLY A 805 21.29 -20.39 66.96
CA GLY A 805 20.77 -20.35 68.34
C GLY A 805 19.27 -20.19 68.63
N SER A 806 18.40 -21.02 68.02
CA SER A 806 17.14 -21.52 68.63
C SER A 806 15.90 -20.61 68.82
N VAL A 807 14.75 -21.28 68.96
CA VAL A 807 13.35 -20.80 68.85
C VAL A 807 12.64 -20.70 70.21
N PRO A 808 11.72 -19.73 70.41
CA PRO A 808 10.56 -19.88 71.32
C PRO A 808 9.20 -20.13 70.60
N LYS A 809 8.24 -20.70 71.35
CA LYS A 809 6.92 -21.20 70.88
C LYS A 809 5.90 -20.12 70.43
N PRO A 810 4.85 -20.49 69.67
CA PRO A 810 3.77 -19.59 69.27
C PRO A 810 2.80 -19.26 70.42
N VAL A 811 2.07 -18.14 70.26
CA VAL A 811 0.98 -17.67 71.13
C VAL A 811 -0.32 -17.60 70.30
N GLY A 812 -1.47 -17.82 70.96
CA GLY A 812 -2.78 -18.01 70.29
C GLY A 812 -3.49 -16.74 69.78
N PRO A 813 -4.62 -16.92 69.05
CA PRO A 813 -5.32 -15.84 68.34
C PRO A 813 -6.25 -14.98 69.22
N PRO A 814 -6.22 -13.63 69.12
CA PRO A 814 -7.19 -12.76 69.78
C PRO A 814 -8.46 -12.49 68.95
N VAL A 815 -9.60 -12.89 69.53
CA VAL A 815 -10.96 -12.28 69.57
C VAL A 815 -11.42 -11.29 68.47
N GLN A 816 -12.66 -11.50 68.01
CA GLN A 816 -13.39 -10.72 66.99
C GLN A 816 -14.43 -9.73 67.59
N PRO A 817 -14.49 -8.45 67.16
CA PRO A 817 -15.58 -7.51 67.47
C PRO A 817 -16.84 -7.64 66.55
N PRO A 818 -18.01 -7.05 66.92
CA PRO A 818 -19.33 -7.51 66.47
C PRO A 818 -19.98 -6.75 65.28
N ALA A 819 -21.14 -7.26 64.83
CA ALA A 819 -21.88 -6.79 63.64
C ALA A 819 -23.02 -5.78 63.93
N PRO A 820 -23.46 -4.97 62.94
CA PRO A 820 -24.61 -4.04 63.07
C PRO A 820 -25.99 -4.72 62.94
N ALA A 821 -27.06 -4.02 63.36
CA ALA A 821 -28.43 -4.54 63.48
C ALA A 821 -29.46 -3.90 62.51
N GLN A 822 -30.67 -4.50 62.45
CA GLN A 822 -31.81 -4.09 61.62
C GLN A 822 -32.71 -3.00 62.27
N PRO A 823 -33.50 -2.26 61.47
CA PRO A 823 -34.70 -1.53 61.91
C PRO A 823 -36.04 -2.12 61.38
N THR A 824 -37.13 -1.97 62.15
CA THR A 824 -38.53 -2.29 61.77
C THR A 824 -39.50 -1.23 62.41
N PRO A 825 -40.86 -1.30 62.37
CA PRO A 825 -41.63 -0.39 61.49
C PRO A 825 -42.88 0.32 62.09
N GLY A 826 -43.53 1.20 61.29
CA GLY A 826 -44.90 1.74 61.51
C GLY A 826 -45.17 2.97 60.61
N GLY A 827 -46.39 3.30 60.15
CA GLY A 827 -47.74 2.67 60.24
C GLY A 827 -48.64 3.10 59.05
N VAL A 828 -49.90 2.64 58.91
CA VAL A 828 -50.71 2.73 57.66
C VAL A 828 -52.20 3.05 57.89
N PRO A 829 -52.76 4.09 57.25
CA PRO A 829 -53.91 3.97 56.30
C PRO A 829 -53.53 4.28 54.82
N VAL A 830 -54.28 4.04 53.72
CA VAL A 830 -55.70 3.65 53.41
C VAL A 830 -56.71 4.82 53.41
N PRO A 831 -57.63 5.00 52.42
CA PRO A 831 -58.07 4.11 51.33
C PRO A 831 -57.86 4.63 49.87
N ALA A 832 -58.27 3.81 48.89
CA ALA A 832 -58.26 4.07 47.44
C ALA A 832 -59.61 3.77 46.77
N PRO A 833 -59.83 4.22 45.53
CA PRO A 833 -60.46 3.37 44.50
C PRO A 833 -59.86 3.52 43.08
N THR A 834 -60.13 2.71 42.03
CA THR A 834 -60.30 1.25 41.81
C THR A 834 -60.19 0.99 40.28
N LEU A 835 -60.06 -0.28 39.84
CA LEU A 835 -60.23 -0.82 38.45
C LEU A 835 -59.04 -0.70 37.48
N ALA A 836 -59.08 -1.50 36.40
CA ALA A 836 -57.88 -1.91 35.63
C ALA A 836 -58.07 -2.02 34.07
N PRO A 837 -57.70 -3.11 33.34
CA PRO A 837 -56.88 -3.08 32.10
C PRO A 837 -57.76 -3.25 30.81
N PRO A 838 -57.27 -3.53 29.55
CA PRO A 838 -55.94 -4.03 29.12
C PRO A 838 -55.39 -3.62 27.71
N ALA A 839 -54.32 -4.33 27.30
CA ALA A 839 -53.98 -4.78 25.92
C ALA A 839 -53.07 -3.95 24.98
N GLN A 840 -52.29 -4.69 24.16
CA GLN A 840 -51.60 -4.24 22.94
C GLN A 840 -52.59 -4.18 21.75
N PRO A 841 -52.28 -3.49 20.63
CA PRO A 841 -51.64 -4.20 19.50
C PRO A 841 -50.63 -3.33 18.71
N THR A 842 -50.64 -3.37 17.37
CA THR A 842 -49.49 -3.12 16.48
C THR A 842 -49.69 -2.05 15.40
N SER A 843 -48.56 -1.60 14.81
CA SER A 843 -48.37 -1.27 13.38
C SER A 843 -49.28 -0.26 12.64
N GLY A 844 -48.74 0.93 12.35
CA GLY A 844 -48.67 1.52 10.99
C GLY A 844 -49.94 2.09 10.31
N GLY A 845 -49.85 3.32 9.80
CA GLY A 845 -50.83 3.92 8.88
C GLY A 845 -50.85 5.46 8.92
N ALA A 846 -51.14 6.12 7.80
CA ALA A 846 -51.22 7.59 7.66
C ALA A 846 -52.43 8.03 6.79
N PRO A 847 -52.88 9.29 6.87
CA PRO A 847 -53.81 9.86 5.86
C PRO A 847 -53.41 11.24 5.27
N LEU A 848 -54.05 11.61 4.16
CA LEU A 848 -53.99 12.90 3.41
C LEU A 848 -55.37 13.62 3.44
N PRO A 849 -55.50 14.89 2.99
CA PRO A 849 -56.03 15.20 1.63
C PRO A 849 -55.38 16.45 0.93
N VAL A 850 -55.23 16.66 -0.40
CA VAL A 850 -56.13 16.76 -1.62
C VAL A 850 -57.31 17.75 -1.54
N PRO A 851 -57.94 18.24 -2.65
CA PRO A 851 -57.72 18.09 -4.12
C PRO A 851 -57.23 19.44 -4.76
N PRO A 852 -57.42 19.84 -6.06
CA PRO A 852 -57.87 19.19 -7.33
C PRO A 852 -56.78 19.31 -8.46
N ALA A 853 -56.98 19.26 -9.79
CA ALA A 853 -58.12 19.00 -10.70
C ALA A 853 -57.72 18.08 -11.90
N ALA A 854 -58.70 17.55 -12.65
CA ALA A 854 -58.56 16.54 -13.73
C ALA A 854 -58.90 17.12 -15.14
N PRO A 855 -59.15 16.38 -16.28
CA PRO A 855 -59.71 15.02 -16.50
C PRO A 855 -58.80 14.06 -17.33
N GLY A 856 -59.13 12.79 -17.61
CA GLY A 856 -60.22 11.88 -17.17
C GLY A 856 -60.35 10.63 -18.08
N GLY A 857 -61.04 9.55 -17.64
CA GLY A 857 -61.34 8.35 -18.47
C GLY A 857 -61.58 7.04 -17.70
N THR A 858 -62.60 6.26 -18.08
CA THR A 858 -63.10 4.99 -17.46
C THR A 858 -64.12 4.31 -18.40
N PRO A 859 -64.71 3.10 -18.17
CA PRO A 859 -64.46 2.02 -17.17
C PRO A 859 -64.42 0.58 -17.78
N GLY A 860 -64.43 -0.50 -16.97
CA GLY A 860 -65.04 -1.79 -17.41
C GLY A 860 -64.69 -3.13 -16.71
N GLY A 861 -65.62 -3.68 -15.91
CA GLY A 861 -66.04 -5.11 -15.96
C GLY A 861 -65.25 -6.24 -15.24
N ALA A 862 -65.99 -7.13 -14.57
CA ALA A 862 -65.57 -8.49 -14.11
C ALA A 862 -66.51 -9.56 -14.76
N PRO A 863 -66.38 -10.91 -14.57
CA PRO A 863 -66.66 -11.62 -13.29
C PRO A 863 -65.88 -12.97 -13.07
N VAL A 864 -66.45 -13.88 -12.26
CA VAL A 864 -65.83 -15.07 -11.59
C VAL A 864 -66.41 -16.42 -12.11
N PRO A 865 -65.79 -17.59 -11.79
CA PRO A 865 -66.57 -18.77 -11.34
C PRO A 865 -65.97 -19.55 -10.12
N VAL A 866 -66.65 -20.63 -9.68
CA VAL A 866 -66.72 -21.15 -8.28
C VAL A 866 -66.39 -22.67 -8.16
N PRO A 867 -65.93 -23.22 -6.98
CA PRO A 867 -65.45 -24.61 -6.79
C PRO A 867 -66.53 -25.61 -6.30
N PRO A 868 -66.21 -26.91 -6.02
CA PRO A 868 -66.01 -27.43 -4.62
C PRO A 868 -65.14 -28.73 -4.55
N PRO A 869 -65.21 -29.68 -3.55
CA PRO A 869 -65.31 -29.65 -2.06
C PRO A 869 -64.21 -30.52 -1.32
N ALA A 870 -64.31 -30.69 0.01
CA ALA A 870 -63.63 -31.70 0.85
C ALA A 870 -64.63 -32.45 1.78
N PRO A 871 -64.29 -33.59 2.44
CA PRO A 871 -64.26 -33.64 3.94
C PRO A 871 -63.41 -34.77 4.62
N GLY A 872 -63.25 -34.73 5.96
CA GLY A 872 -62.92 -35.93 6.81
C GLY A 872 -62.22 -35.68 8.18
N THR A 873 -62.79 -36.17 9.30
CA THR A 873 -62.26 -36.14 10.71
C THR A 873 -62.95 -37.24 11.59
N PRO A 874 -62.81 -37.29 12.95
CA PRO A 874 -61.74 -37.84 13.81
C PRO A 874 -62.19 -39.09 14.63
N PRO A 875 -61.45 -39.56 15.68
CA PRO A 875 -61.91 -39.35 17.08
C PRO A 875 -60.77 -39.24 18.15
N ALA A 876 -61.08 -39.34 19.47
CA ALA A 876 -60.15 -38.99 20.58
C ALA A 876 -60.36 -39.76 21.93
N GLY A 877 -59.41 -39.61 22.88
CA GLY A 877 -59.50 -39.98 24.32
C GLY A 877 -58.71 -41.24 24.76
N PRO A 878 -58.46 -41.51 26.07
CA PRO A 878 -58.96 -40.81 27.28
C PRO A 878 -57.94 -40.49 28.42
N ALA A 879 -58.37 -39.64 29.37
CA ALA A 879 -58.09 -39.54 30.84
C ALA A 879 -56.70 -39.72 31.51
N GLY A 880 -56.45 -38.93 32.57
CA GLY A 880 -55.32 -39.05 33.53
C GLY A 880 -55.71 -39.64 34.90
N PRO A 881 -54.89 -39.50 35.98
CA PRO A 881 -55.15 -38.44 36.99
C PRO A 881 -53.95 -37.91 37.83
N SER A 882 -54.21 -36.84 38.59
CA SER A 882 -53.62 -36.43 39.90
C SER A 882 -52.11 -36.09 40.06
N GLY A 883 -51.84 -34.98 40.79
CA GLY A 883 -50.57 -34.71 41.52
C GLY A 883 -50.71 -35.01 43.03
N PRO A 884 -49.94 -34.38 43.97
CA PRO A 884 -49.07 -33.20 43.82
C PRO A 884 -47.71 -33.22 44.59
N SER A 885 -46.95 -32.11 44.45
CA SER A 885 -46.05 -31.50 45.46
C SER A 885 -44.66 -32.10 45.79
N GLY A 886 -43.65 -31.21 45.85
CA GLY A 886 -42.58 -31.23 46.86
C GLY A 886 -41.23 -31.87 46.49
N GLY A 887 -40.12 -31.12 46.66
CA GLY A 887 -38.77 -31.70 46.78
C GLY A 887 -37.63 -30.96 46.06
N THR A 888 -36.94 -30.05 46.76
CA THR A 888 -35.57 -29.62 46.37
C THR A 888 -34.56 -30.65 46.90
N PRO A 889 -33.51 -30.99 46.13
CA PRO A 889 -32.19 -31.06 46.77
C PRO A 889 -31.01 -30.56 45.93
N ALA A 890 -30.01 -30.03 46.65
CA ALA A 890 -28.57 -29.95 46.37
C ALA A 890 -28.04 -30.05 44.92
N GLY A 891 -27.34 -28.98 44.48
CA GLY A 891 -26.38 -29.04 43.38
C GLY A 891 -24.99 -29.57 43.83
N PRO A 892 -24.35 -30.48 43.07
CA PRO A 892 -22.97 -30.95 43.30
C PRO A 892 -21.98 -30.27 42.29
N PRO A 893 -20.67 -30.55 42.25
CA PRO A 893 -19.69 -29.53 42.63
C PRO A 893 -18.74 -29.09 41.49
N ALA A 894 -17.99 -28.00 41.73
CA ALA A 894 -16.92 -27.54 40.86
C ALA A 894 -15.54 -28.14 41.25
N PRO A 895 -14.75 -28.64 40.28
CA PRO A 895 -13.32 -28.89 40.46
C PRO A 895 -12.42 -28.25 39.38
N GLY A 896 -11.17 -27.95 39.74
CA GLY A 896 -10.06 -27.83 38.78
C GLY A 896 -9.85 -26.45 38.13
N GLY A 897 -9.09 -25.58 38.79
CA GLY A 897 -8.50 -24.40 38.13
C GLY A 897 -7.22 -24.76 37.36
N SER A 898 -7.09 -24.28 36.13
CA SER A 898 -5.91 -24.47 35.27
C SER A 898 -5.14 -23.16 35.10
N THR A 899 -3.82 -23.19 35.24
CA THR A 899 -2.95 -22.00 35.15
C THR A 899 -2.82 -21.47 33.70
N PRO A 900 -3.00 -20.15 33.47
CA PRO A 900 -2.62 -19.51 32.21
C PRO A 900 -1.10 -19.53 31.99
N SER A 901 -0.66 -19.82 30.77
CA SER A 901 0.76 -19.95 30.43
C SER A 901 1.36 -18.66 29.89
N GLY A 902 1.95 -17.85 30.77
CA GLY A 902 3.09 -16.95 30.51
C GLY A 902 3.06 -16.07 29.25
N THR A 903 2.42 -14.90 29.35
CA THR A 903 2.80 -13.70 28.56
C THR A 903 3.83 -12.90 29.36
N THR A 904 4.94 -12.45 28.77
CA THR A 904 5.89 -11.57 29.47
C THR A 904 5.36 -10.15 29.54
N ASN A 905 4.58 -9.86 30.59
CA ASN A 905 4.26 -8.49 30.98
C ASN A 905 5.55 -7.82 31.50
N THR A 906 6.19 -7.00 30.66
CA THR A 906 7.24 -6.07 31.11
C THR A 906 6.66 -5.15 32.17
N SER A 907 7.08 -5.35 33.42
CA SER A 907 6.58 -4.62 34.58
C SER A 907 7.14 -3.19 34.55
N ASN A 908 6.30 -2.20 34.24
CA ASN A 908 6.70 -0.79 34.19
C ASN A 908 7.25 -0.34 35.57
N VAL A 909 8.57 -0.19 35.68
CA VAL A 909 9.23 0.21 36.94
C VAL A 909 9.17 1.74 37.09
N ILE A 910 8.28 2.21 37.96
CA ILE A 910 8.24 3.62 38.36
C ILE A 910 8.99 3.77 39.69
N LEU A 911 10.11 4.48 39.68
CA LEU A 911 10.76 4.94 40.91
C LEU A 911 9.89 6.02 41.57
N VAL A 912 9.70 5.96 42.89
CA VAL A 912 8.93 6.92 43.68
C VAL A 912 9.72 7.35 44.91
N ARG A 913 9.92 8.67 45.09
CA ARG A 913 10.64 9.23 46.26
C ARG A 913 9.76 9.12 47.51
N ARG A 914 10.23 8.41 48.55
CA ARG A 914 9.69 8.57 49.91
C ARG A 914 10.05 9.97 50.42
N THR A 915 9.04 10.80 50.69
CA THR A 915 9.21 12.19 51.13
C THR A 915 9.50 12.27 52.62
N PHE A 916 10.79 12.23 52.98
CA PHE A 916 11.29 12.52 54.34
C PHE A 916 12.38 13.61 54.36
N VAL A 917 12.32 14.55 53.40
CA VAL A 917 13.12 15.78 53.40
C VAL A 917 12.23 16.93 52.97
N SER A 918 12.06 17.92 53.85
CA SER A 918 11.37 19.19 53.61
C SER A 918 12.28 20.16 52.85
N GLY A 919 12.28 20.06 51.52
CA GLY A 919 13.04 20.95 50.65
C GLY A 919 12.67 20.77 49.18
N GLU A 920 12.80 21.84 48.39
CA GLU A 920 12.61 21.79 46.94
C GLU A 920 13.65 20.88 46.29
N VAL A 921 13.23 20.05 45.32
CA VAL A 921 14.13 19.14 44.60
C VAL A 921 14.92 19.94 43.56
N SER A 922 16.24 19.90 43.66
CA SER A 922 17.13 20.62 42.76
C SER A 922 17.06 20.05 41.33
N GLU A 923 17.34 20.89 40.33
CA GLU A 923 17.31 20.47 38.93
C GLU A 923 18.29 19.31 38.61
N PRO A 924 19.51 19.23 39.19
CA PRO A 924 20.37 18.05 39.08
C PRO A 924 19.75 16.77 39.64
N GLU A 925 19.05 16.81 40.79
CA GLU A 925 18.36 15.63 41.34
C GLU A 925 17.27 15.11 40.40
N LYS A 926 16.49 16.00 39.77
CA LYS A 926 15.47 15.60 38.78
C LYS A 926 16.11 14.90 37.58
N LYS A 927 17.19 15.46 37.03
CA LYS A 927 17.93 14.89 35.90
C LYS A 927 18.56 13.54 36.26
N ALA A 928 19.16 13.42 37.44
CA ALA A 928 19.69 12.17 37.96
C ALA A 928 18.60 11.09 38.07
N PHE A 929 17.41 11.45 38.57
CA PHE A 929 16.29 10.53 38.72
C PHE A 929 15.73 10.03 37.38
N VAL A 930 15.55 10.93 36.41
CA VAL A 930 15.08 10.57 35.05
C VAL A 930 16.11 9.70 34.32
N ALA A 931 17.40 10.05 34.38
CA ALA A 931 18.46 9.24 33.78
C ALA A 931 18.58 7.86 34.46
N THR A 932 18.44 7.79 35.79
CA THR A 932 18.44 6.51 36.55
C THR A 932 17.27 5.62 36.12
N ALA A 933 16.08 6.18 35.95
CA ALA A 933 14.90 5.45 35.50
C ALA A 933 15.09 4.88 34.08
N ARG A 934 15.54 5.71 33.12
CA ARG A 934 15.82 5.26 31.74
C ARG A 934 16.94 4.20 31.68
N ALA A 935 18.00 4.37 32.47
CA ALA A 935 19.06 3.36 32.57
C ALA A 935 18.53 2.02 33.11
N LEU A 936 17.63 2.05 34.10
CA LEU A 936 17.03 0.84 34.66
C LEU A 936 16.07 0.14 33.68
N GLU A 937 15.29 0.91 32.91
CA GLU A 937 14.42 0.37 31.85
C GLU A 937 15.25 -0.33 30.76
N LEU A 938 16.28 0.34 30.22
CA LEU A 938 17.20 -0.23 29.22
C LEU A 938 17.93 -1.47 29.73
N TYR A 939 18.36 -1.48 31.00
CA TYR A 939 18.98 -2.66 31.62
C TYR A 939 18.03 -3.86 31.70
N LEU A 940 16.75 -3.63 32.00
CA LEU A 940 15.75 -4.69 32.06
C LEU A 940 15.38 -5.22 30.67
N GLU A 941 15.25 -4.35 29.66
CA GLU A 941 15.05 -4.76 28.27
C GLU A 941 16.23 -5.60 27.76
N LEU A 942 17.47 -5.13 27.98
CA LEU A 942 18.70 -5.87 27.64
C LEU A 942 18.73 -7.25 28.32
N LYS A 943 18.34 -7.34 29.60
CA LYS A 943 18.32 -8.59 30.36
C LYS A 943 17.26 -9.57 29.85
N GLU A 944 16.08 -9.09 29.45
CA GLU A 944 15.07 -9.94 28.81
C GLU A 944 15.52 -10.39 27.42
N LYS A 945 16.09 -9.49 26.61
CA LYS A 945 16.62 -9.82 25.28
C LYS A 945 17.75 -10.86 25.36
N CYS A 946 18.71 -10.68 26.27
CA CYS A 946 19.76 -11.64 26.56
C CYS A 946 19.21 -13.02 26.95
N LYS A 947 18.22 -13.07 27.85
CA LYS A 947 17.56 -14.33 28.25
C LYS A 947 16.92 -15.05 27.05
N GLY A 948 16.32 -14.31 26.12
CA GLY A 948 15.80 -14.85 24.86
C GLY A 948 16.89 -15.42 23.95
N LEU A 949 17.93 -14.63 23.67
CA LEU A 949 19.02 -15.01 22.75
C LEU A 949 19.88 -16.17 23.31
N GLN A 950 20.11 -16.23 24.62
CA GLN A 950 20.75 -17.38 25.26
C GLN A 950 19.88 -18.65 25.22
N GLY A 951 18.54 -18.48 25.16
CA GLY A 951 17.60 -19.57 24.89
C GLY A 951 17.80 -20.16 23.49
N ASP A 952 17.78 -19.31 22.45
CA ASP A 952 18.05 -19.68 21.05
C ASP A 952 19.45 -20.29 20.89
N CYS A 953 20.46 -19.74 21.55
CA CYS A 953 21.83 -20.27 21.57
C CYS A 953 21.98 -21.62 22.27
N GLY A 954 20.93 -22.13 22.92
CA GLY A 954 20.85 -23.53 23.35
C GLY A 954 21.01 -24.54 22.21
N PHE A 955 20.66 -24.16 20.97
CA PHE A 955 20.78 -25.01 19.78
C PHE A 955 22.17 -24.98 19.11
N ARG A 956 23.18 -24.29 19.67
CA ARG A 956 24.54 -24.18 19.06
C ARG A 956 25.26 -25.51 18.80
N LYS A 957 24.89 -26.57 19.51
CA LYS A 957 25.37 -27.96 19.31
C LYS A 957 24.61 -28.74 18.22
N ASP A 958 23.45 -28.24 17.81
CA ASP A 958 22.62 -28.80 16.75
C ASP A 958 22.82 -28.07 15.42
N CYS A 959 23.07 -26.76 15.51
CA CYS A 959 23.37 -25.84 14.41
C CYS A 959 24.79 -25.25 14.58
N PRO A 960 25.87 -25.96 14.16
CA PRO A 960 27.26 -25.50 14.36
C PRO A 960 27.55 -24.11 13.76
N GLY A 961 26.86 -23.73 12.67
CA GLY A 961 27.00 -22.40 12.08
C GLY A 961 26.58 -21.23 13.00
N CYS A 962 25.87 -21.49 14.09
CA CYS A 962 25.47 -20.49 15.09
C CYS A 962 26.52 -20.29 16.21
N GLU A 963 27.57 -21.13 16.29
CA GLU A 963 28.46 -21.17 17.46
C GLU A 963 29.23 -19.85 17.67
N ALA A 964 29.66 -19.18 16.58
CA ALA A 964 30.37 -17.90 16.64
C ALA A 964 29.48 -16.79 17.21
N ALA A 965 28.31 -16.54 16.58
CA ALA A 965 27.34 -15.56 17.05
C ALA A 965 26.95 -15.78 18.52
N CYS A 966 26.74 -17.03 18.91
CA CYS A 966 26.39 -17.37 20.29
C CYS A 966 27.51 -17.11 21.31
N LYS A 967 28.79 -17.29 20.95
CA LYS A 967 29.92 -16.93 21.81
C LYS A 967 30.01 -15.41 22.01
N GLU A 968 29.68 -14.63 20.98
CA GLU A 968 29.64 -13.18 21.06
C GLU A 968 28.43 -12.66 21.84
N ILE A 969 27.24 -13.26 21.65
CA ILE A 969 26.03 -12.96 22.43
C ILE A 969 26.24 -13.26 23.92
N ASP A 970 26.79 -14.45 24.26
CA ASP A 970 27.11 -14.78 25.66
C ASP A 970 28.04 -13.72 26.27
N LYS A 971 29.14 -13.37 25.58
CA LYS A 971 30.09 -12.32 26.01
C LYS A 971 29.45 -10.93 26.13
N LEU A 972 28.57 -10.55 25.19
CA LEU A 972 27.86 -9.27 25.23
C LEU A 972 26.96 -9.20 26.47
N CYS A 973 26.21 -10.26 26.75
CA CYS A 973 25.28 -10.41 27.87
C CYS A 973 25.95 -10.53 29.24
N GLU A 974 27.03 -11.29 29.35
CA GLU A 974 27.84 -11.39 30.58
C GLU A 974 28.45 -10.03 30.95
N GLY A 975 28.86 -9.24 29.95
CA GLY A 975 29.43 -7.92 30.15
C GLY A 975 28.41 -6.77 30.34
N ILE A 976 27.16 -7.02 30.76
CA ILE A 976 26.18 -5.96 31.06
C ILE A 976 26.15 -5.69 32.57
N GLU A 977 26.97 -4.74 33.02
CA GLU A 977 27.02 -4.35 34.44
C GLU A 977 25.84 -3.46 34.83
N GLY A 978 24.94 -3.98 35.67
CA GLY A 978 23.81 -3.21 36.24
C GLY A 978 24.22 -2.06 37.17
N LEU A 979 23.30 -1.11 37.39
CA LEU A 979 23.50 0.02 38.31
C LEU A 979 23.72 -0.46 39.75
N LYS A 980 24.80 -0.01 40.38
CA LYS A 980 25.08 -0.26 41.80
C LYS A 980 24.28 0.69 42.68
N VAL A 981 23.29 0.15 43.41
CA VAL A 981 22.48 0.89 44.38
C VAL A 981 22.42 0.10 45.69
N THR A 982 22.85 0.71 46.79
CA THR A 982 22.84 0.11 48.14
C THR A 982 21.65 0.63 48.97
N PRO A 983 20.87 -0.24 49.64
CA PRO A 983 19.79 0.17 50.52
C PRO A 983 20.28 0.55 51.93
N HIS A 984 19.56 1.45 52.60
CA HIS A 984 19.75 1.77 54.03
C HIS A 984 18.52 1.37 54.86
N HIS A 985 18.75 1.16 56.17
CA HIS A 985 17.76 0.62 57.10
C HIS A 985 16.61 1.59 57.43
N THR A 986 15.45 1.02 57.80
CA THR A 986 14.26 1.79 58.22
C THR A 986 14.23 1.94 59.75
N VAL A 987 13.89 3.13 60.24
CA VAL A 987 13.51 3.38 61.64
C VAL A 987 12.01 3.69 61.69
N ILE A 988 11.32 3.22 62.72
CA ILE A 988 9.87 3.44 62.92
C ILE A 988 9.69 4.47 64.05
N SER A 989 8.78 5.42 63.85
CA SER A 989 8.29 6.32 64.88
C SER A 989 6.78 6.49 64.73
N THR A 990 6.08 6.73 65.84
CA THR A 990 4.61 6.65 65.91
C THR A 990 4.04 7.95 66.50
N ALA A 991 3.00 8.49 65.88
CA ALA A 991 2.28 9.68 66.35
C ALA A 991 0.77 9.41 66.40
N THR A 992 0.07 10.14 67.27
CA THR A 992 -1.37 10.01 67.52
C THR A 992 -2.04 11.37 67.34
N GLN A 993 -3.16 11.43 66.62
CA GLN A 993 -3.93 12.66 66.41
C GLN A 993 -5.29 12.59 67.12
N THR A 994 -5.87 13.75 67.43
CA THR A 994 -7.22 13.91 67.96
C THR A 994 -7.82 15.18 67.37
N THR A 995 -9.09 15.14 66.97
CA THR A 995 -9.77 16.24 66.26
C THR A 995 -11.07 16.61 66.99
N THR A 996 -11.49 17.88 66.90
CA THR A 996 -12.77 18.35 67.44
C THR A 996 -13.35 19.39 66.49
N THR A 997 -14.68 19.42 66.35
CA THR A 997 -15.38 20.15 65.29
C THR A 997 -16.49 21.00 65.86
N THR A 998 -16.69 22.21 65.33
CA THR A 998 -17.84 23.09 65.63
C THR A 998 -18.31 23.75 64.34
N ALA A 999 -19.63 23.95 64.21
CA ALA A 999 -20.27 24.49 63.01
C ALA A 999 -21.24 25.63 63.36
N THR A 1000 -21.44 26.57 62.42
CA THR A 1000 -22.38 27.69 62.57
C THR A 1000 -23.03 28.00 61.21
N THR A 1001 -24.31 28.35 61.24
CA THR A 1001 -25.16 28.53 60.04
C THR A 1001 -25.70 29.96 59.96
N THR A 1002 -25.75 30.54 58.76
CA THR A 1002 -26.35 31.85 58.49
C THR A 1002 -27.20 31.79 57.22
N THR A 1003 -28.33 32.50 57.20
CA THR A 1003 -29.31 32.50 56.10
C THR A 1003 -29.58 33.93 55.64
N THR A 1004 -29.63 34.15 54.32
CA THR A 1004 -29.91 35.46 53.72
C THR A 1004 -31.01 35.35 52.67
N THR A 1005 -31.95 36.30 52.69
CA THR A 1005 -33.12 36.33 51.80
C THR A 1005 -33.11 37.62 50.98
N THR A 1006 -33.26 37.50 49.65
CA THR A 1006 -33.25 38.65 48.73
C THR A 1006 -34.53 38.70 47.91
N THR A 1007 -35.10 39.88 47.74
CA THR A 1007 -36.48 40.07 47.22
C THR A 1007 -36.60 39.90 45.71
N THR A 1008 -36.48 38.66 45.21
CA THR A 1008 -37.34 38.04 44.18
C THR A 1008 -37.00 36.55 44.10
N THR A 1009 -37.65 35.74 44.93
CA THR A 1009 -37.79 34.27 44.80
C THR A 1009 -36.50 33.45 44.64
N THR A 1010 -35.48 33.70 45.46
CA THR A 1010 -34.41 32.74 45.76
C THR A 1010 -33.93 32.93 47.19
N THR A 1011 -33.63 31.83 47.90
CA THR A 1011 -33.14 31.83 49.30
C THR A 1011 -31.83 31.07 49.38
N THR A 1012 -30.85 31.55 50.16
CA THR A 1012 -29.53 30.94 50.28
C THR A 1012 -29.13 30.78 51.75
N THR A 1013 -28.55 29.61 52.07
CA THR A 1013 -28.08 29.23 53.40
C THR A 1013 -26.61 28.83 53.32
N THR A 1014 -25.79 29.34 54.23
CA THR A 1014 -24.34 29.05 54.29
C THR A 1014 -23.98 28.48 55.66
N THR A 1015 -23.09 27.48 55.69
CA THR A 1015 -22.62 26.82 56.92
C THR A 1015 -21.10 26.82 56.95
N THR A 1016 -20.51 27.31 58.03
CA THR A 1016 -19.05 27.38 58.20
C THR A 1016 -18.59 26.34 59.23
N THR A 1017 -17.50 25.65 58.93
CA THR A 1017 -16.85 24.67 59.83
C THR A 1017 -15.40 25.09 60.05
N THR A 1018 -14.95 25.15 61.30
CA THR A 1018 -13.55 25.47 61.64
C THR A 1018 -12.90 24.26 62.33
N ALA A 1019 -11.65 23.98 61.99
CA ALA A 1019 -10.83 22.95 62.62
C ALA A 1019 -9.47 23.55 62.99
N THR A 1020 -9.01 23.29 64.21
CA THR A 1020 -7.74 23.81 64.74
C THR A 1020 -6.85 22.64 65.14
N THR A 1021 -5.59 22.68 64.70
CA THR A 1021 -4.58 21.66 65.03
C THR A 1021 -3.43 22.33 65.77
N THR A 1022 -3.04 21.78 66.92
CA THR A 1022 -1.86 22.21 67.68
C THR A 1022 -0.93 21.01 67.89
N GLU A 1023 0.33 21.17 67.53
CA GLU A 1023 1.41 20.24 67.88
C GLU A 1023 2.25 20.86 69.00
N SER A 1024 2.77 20.03 69.89
CA SER A 1024 3.74 20.43 70.91
C SER A 1024 4.86 19.41 70.98
N VAL A 1025 6.09 19.87 70.89
CA VAL A 1025 7.32 19.08 71.00
C VAL A 1025 8.06 19.55 72.24
N ASP A 1026 8.55 18.61 73.05
CA ASP A 1026 9.28 18.95 74.26
C ASP A 1026 10.68 19.48 73.93
N GLY A 1027 11.04 20.62 74.53
CA GLY A 1027 12.34 21.30 74.38
C GLY A 1027 12.58 22.09 73.09
N GLY A 1028 12.31 23.41 73.09
CA GLY A 1028 12.91 24.34 72.12
C GLY A 1028 12.02 25.48 71.59
N LYS A 1029 11.92 26.57 72.36
CA LYS A 1029 11.17 27.79 72.01
C LYS A 1029 11.59 28.44 70.67
N VAL A 1030 10.68 28.46 69.69
CA VAL A 1030 10.39 29.64 68.83
C VAL A 1030 8.87 29.72 68.61
N THR A 1031 8.33 30.93 68.58
CA THR A 1031 6.91 31.23 68.32
C THR A 1031 6.71 31.83 66.95
N GLU A 1032 5.79 31.30 66.14
CA GLU A 1032 4.88 32.10 65.32
C GLU A 1032 3.64 31.27 64.93
N GLU A 1033 2.49 31.94 64.79
CA GLU A 1033 1.17 31.32 64.67
C GLU A 1033 0.61 31.63 63.28
N CYS A 1034 0.17 30.60 62.53
CA CYS A 1034 -0.23 30.76 61.12
C CYS A 1034 -1.55 30.04 60.82
N THR A 1035 -2.65 30.78 60.90
CA THR A 1035 -4.03 30.25 60.84
C THR A 1035 -4.50 30.02 59.41
N LEU A 1036 -4.71 28.77 59.01
CA LEU A 1036 -5.31 28.44 57.70
C LEU A 1036 -6.85 28.49 57.78
N VAL A 1037 -7.46 29.48 57.14
CA VAL A 1037 -8.92 29.54 56.93
C VAL A 1037 -9.26 28.90 55.58
N GLN A 1038 -10.02 27.80 55.59
CA GLN A 1038 -10.68 27.28 54.40
C GLN A 1038 -12.19 27.59 54.46
N THR A 1039 -12.68 28.28 53.43
CA THR A 1039 -14.11 28.49 53.18
C THR A 1039 -14.53 27.64 51.98
N THR A 1040 -15.60 26.86 52.13
CA THR A 1040 -16.08 25.94 51.09
C THR A 1040 -17.54 26.24 50.77
N ASP A 1041 -17.77 27.06 49.73
CA ASP A 1041 -19.13 27.36 49.25
C ASP A 1041 -19.66 26.23 48.36
N THR A 1042 -20.77 25.60 48.77
CA THR A 1042 -21.54 24.66 47.95
C THR A 1042 -22.91 25.23 47.60
N TRP A 1043 -23.12 25.53 46.32
CA TRP A 1043 -24.38 26.04 45.80
C TRP A 1043 -25.27 24.90 45.29
N VAL A 1044 -26.57 24.95 45.64
CA VAL A 1044 -27.59 24.03 45.15
C VAL A 1044 -28.78 24.84 44.63
N THR A 1045 -29.18 24.62 43.39
CA THR A 1045 -30.31 25.29 42.73
C THR A 1045 -31.32 24.24 42.27
N SER A 1046 -32.61 24.49 42.49
CA SER A 1046 -33.72 23.59 42.13
C SER A 1046 -34.85 24.38 41.47
N THR A 1047 -35.41 23.84 40.38
CA THR A 1047 -36.46 24.47 39.58
C THR A 1047 -37.45 23.41 39.08
N SER A 1048 -38.74 23.74 39.03
CA SER A 1048 -39.82 22.79 38.67
C SER A 1048 -40.32 22.92 37.22
N LEU A 1049 -41.07 21.91 36.77
CA LEU A 1049 -41.55 21.67 35.40
C LEU A 1049 -42.84 22.43 35.03
N HIS A 1050 -43.03 22.68 33.73
CA HIS A 1050 -44.33 22.64 33.04
C HIS A 1050 -44.15 22.43 31.51
N THR A 1051 -45.26 22.17 30.80
CA THR A 1051 -45.32 21.49 29.48
C THR A 1051 -45.88 22.39 28.38
N SER A 1052 -45.52 22.17 27.10
CA SER A 1052 -46.34 22.52 25.90
C SER A 1052 -45.80 21.87 24.60
N THR A 1053 -46.66 21.71 23.58
CA THR A 1053 -46.40 21.01 22.30
C THR A 1053 -46.90 21.84 21.11
N LEU A 1054 -46.23 21.82 19.94
CA LEU A 1054 -46.73 22.38 18.67
C LEU A 1054 -46.06 21.74 17.42
N THR A 1055 -46.70 21.87 16.24
CA THR A 1055 -46.38 21.10 15.01
C THR A 1055 -46.64 21.92 13.74
N SER A 1056 -45.72 21.97 12.75
CA SER A 1056 -45.97 21.87 11.26
C SER A 1056 -44.83 22.40 10.34
N THR A 1057 -44.25 21.48 9.55
CA THR A 1057 -44.10 21.42 8.06
C THR A 1057 -43.71 22.62 7.15
N SER A 1058 -42.78 22.34 6.20
CA SER A 1058 -42.50 23.01 4.89
C SER A 1058 -41.71 24.34 4.90
N THR A 1059 -40.85 24.73 3.93
CA THR A 1059 -40.67 24.37 2.49
C THR A 1059 -39.17 24.48 2.07
N VAL A 1060 -38.79 24.03 0.85
CA VAL A 1060 -37.41 23.96 0.32
C VAL A 1060 -37.07 25.13 -0.65
N THR A 1061 -35.76 25.37 -0.85
CA THR A 1061 -35.08 25.99 -2.03
C THR A 1061 -34.74 27.49 -1.98
N SER A 1062 -33.44 27.83 -1.88
CA SER A 1062 -32.67 28.44 -3.00
C SER A 1062 -31.22 28.83 -2.65
N THR A 1063 -30.33 28.61 -3.63
CA THR A 1063 -28.89 28.91 -3.64
C THR A 1063 -28.56 30.41 -3.70
N VAL A 1064 -27.52 30.87 -2.98
CA VAL A 1064 -26.69 32.02 -3.40
C VAL A 1064 -25.22 31.76 -3.07
N THR A 1065 -24.34 31.98 -4.06
CA THR A 1065 -22.87 31.93 -3.94
C THR A 1065 -22.34 33.35 -3.70
N LEU A 1066 -21.29 33.55 -2.88
CA LEU A 1066 -20.11 34.37 -3.26
C LEU A 1066 -18.96 34.37 -2.22
N THR A 1067 -17.74 34.14 -2.73
CA THR A 1067 -16.49 34.88 -2.49
C THR A 1067 -16.26 35.58 -1.13
N SER A 1068 -15.31 35.03 -0.35
CA SER A 1068 -14.64 35.78 0.73
C SER A 1068 -13.57 36.73 0.19
N MET A 1069 -13.65 38.03 0.50
CA MET A 1069 -12.48 38.91 0.57
C MET A 1069 -12.80 40.26 1.25
N ARG A 1070 -11.83 40.78 2.03
CA ARG A 1070 -11.73 42.16 2.58
C ARG A 1070 -12.75 42.51 3.70
N LYS A 1071 -12.39 43.11 4.85
CA LYS A 1071 -11.13 43.77 5.31
C LYS A 1071 -11.01 43.65 6.84
N CYS A 1072 -9.79 43.50 7.35
CA CYS A 1072 -9.40 44.16 8.61
C CYS A 1072 -8.78 45.54 8.29
N LYS A 1073 -8.88 46.51 9.21
CA LYS A 1073 -8.18 47.81 9.11
C LYS A 1073 -7.09 47.89 10.20
N PRO A 1074 -5.98 48.61 9.97
CA PRO A 1074 -4.82 48.57 10.86
C PRO A 1074 -4.91 49.55 12.04
N THR A 1075 -4.29 49.17 13.15
CA THR A 1075 -3.89 50.11 14.22
C THR A 1075 -2.64 50.87 13.78
N ARG A 1076 -2.57 52.17 14.09
CA ARG A 1076 -1.46 53.04 13.65
C ARG A 1076 -0.21 52.87 14.51
N CYS A 1077 0.95 52.94 13.88
CA CYS A 1077 2.19 53.41 14.50
C CYS A 1077 2.53 54.79 13.91
N THR A 1078 2.93 55.72 14.77
CA THR A 1078 3.43 57.08 14.47
C THR A 1078 4.18 57.57 15.71
N SER A 1079 5.33 58.23 15.63
CA SER A 1079 6.28 58.44 14.50
C SER A 1079 7.66 58.77 15.13
N ASP A 1080 8.75 59.10 14.44
CA ASP A 1080 8.94 59.54 13.04
C ASP A 1080 10.36 59.23 12.54
N SER A 1081 10.61 59.40 11.23
CA SER A 1081 11.97 59.51 10.68
C SER A 1081 11.98 60.24 9.34
N SER A 1082 12.84 61.26 9.22
CA SER A 1082 13.18 61.87 7.93
C SER A 1082 14.58 62.47 7.94
N LYS A 1083 15.53 61.81 7.28
CA LYS A 1083 16.50 62.40 6.33
C LYS A 1083 17.43 61.36 5.71
N GLU A 1084 18.18 61.82 4.72
CA GLU A 1084 18.97 61.04 3.75
C GLU A 1084 20.46 60.96 4.13
N THR A 1085 21.26 60.43 3.19
CA THR A 1085 22.70 60.67 2.97
C THR A 1085 23.76 60.02 3.88
N GLU A 1086 24.45 59.04 3.27
CA GLU A 1086 25.92 58.95 3.09
C GLU A 1086 26.90 58.34 4.12
N THR A 1087 27.95 57.75 3.54
CA THR A 1087 29.33 57.49 4.02
C THR A 1087 29.67 56.43 5.10
N GLN A 1088 30.30 55.35 4.59
CA GLN A 1088 31.61 54.75 4.97
C GLN A 1088 31.86 54.00 6.31
N LYS A 1089 32.53 52.84 6.13
CA LYS A 1089 33.65 52.23 6.91
C LYS A 1089 33.45 51.69 8.35
N GLU A 1090 33.98 50.46 8.52
CA GLU A 1090 34.65 49.90 9.74
C GLU A 1090 33.83 49.82 11.06
N GLU A 1091 34.03 48.86 11.99
CA GLU A 1091 34.95 47.70 12.09
C GLU A 1091 34.30 46.55 12.94
N GLU A 1092 35.08 45.59 13.44
CA GLU A 1092 34.63 44.33 14.06
C GLU A 1092 33.88 44.42 15.40
N LYS A 1093 32.98 43.45 15.67
CA LYS A 1093 32.91 42.70 16.95
C LYS A 1093 31.98 41.48 16.93
N GLU A 1094 32.35 40.46 17.72
CA GLU A 1094 31.52 39.29 18.06
C GLU A 1094 30.64 39.58 19.29
N GLU A 1095 29.41 39.03 19.36
CA GLU A 1095 28.73 38.73 20.63
C GLU A 1095 27.68 37.60 20.49
N GLU A 1096 27.28 36.98 21.61
CA GLU A 1096 26.48 35.75 21.66
C GLU A 1096 24.98 35.93 21.32
N VAL A 1097 24.40 34.95 20.61
CA VAL A 1097 22.93 34.83 20.46
C VAL A 1097 22.36 33.92 21.56
N LYS A 1098 21.64 34.51 22.52
CA LYS A 1098 20.80 33.77 23.48
C LYS A 1098 19.40 33.49 22.89
N PRO A 1099 18.86 32.26 22.98
CA PRO A 1099 17.49 31.97 22.60
C PRO A 1099 16.49 32.56 23.61
N ASN A 1100 15.28 32.86 23.13
CA ASN A 1100 14.23 33.57 23.89
C ASN A 1100 13.47 32.65 24.88
N GLU A 1101 12.86 33.23 25.92
CA GLU A 1101 12.21 32.48 27.01
C GLU A 1101 10.89 31.80 26.60
N GLY A 1102 10.66 30.60 27.14
CA GLY A 1102 9.44 29.81 26.88
C GLY A 1102 8.26 30.13 27.81
N MET A 1103 7.03 29.96 27.31
CA MET A 1103 5.80 30.17 28.07
C MET A 1103 5.68 29.28 29.32
N LYS A 1104 5.30 29.87 30.45
CA LYS A 1104 4.95 29.16 31.69
C LYS A 1104 3.49 28.71 31.67
N ILE A 1105 3.25 27.40 31.61
CA ILE A 1105 1.90 26.80 31.74
C ILE A 1105 1.65 26.42 33.21
N ARG A 1106 0.46 26.77 33.74
CA ARG A 1106 0.01 26.34 35.06
C ARG A 1106 -0.63 24.94 34.97
N VAL A 1107 -0.27 24.04 35.89
CA VAL A 1107 -0.87 22.70 36.01
C VAL A 1107 -1.97 22.72 37.08
N PRO A 1108 -3.24 22.38 36.77
CA PRO A 1108 -4.31 22.27 37.77
C PRO A 1108 -4.20 20.99 38.62
N GLU A 1109 -4.60 21.06 39.90
CA GLU A 1109 -4.65 19.89 40.79
C GLU A 1109 -5.83 18.96 40.47
N MET A 1110 -5.62 17.98 39.58
CA MET A 1110 -6.54 16.83 39.42
C MET A 1110 -5.85 15.44 39.44
N ILE A 1111 -4.56 15.37 39.79
CA ILE A 1111 -3.79 14.10 39.83
C ILE A 1111 -3.39 13.75 41.28
N LYS A 1112 -4.39 13.50 42.14
CA LYS A 1112 -4.20 13.02 43.54
C LYS A 1112 -5.20 11.98 44.04
N ILE A 1113 -6.28 11.67 43.30
CA ILE A 1113 -7.44 10.88 43.81
C ILE A 1113 -7.53 9.46 43.16
N MET A 1114 -6.49 8.98 42.47
CA MET A 1114 -6.40 7.59 41.98
C MET A 1114 -5.08 6.91 42.34
N LEU A 1115 -4.65 7.03 43.61
CA LEU A 1115 -3.49 6.29 44.15
C LEU A 1115 -3.74 5.74 45.58
N LEU A 1116 -4.96 5.28 45.84
CA LEU A 1116 -5.31 4.49 47.04
C LEU A 1116 -6.05 3.21 46.63
N GLY A 1117 -5.29 2.17 46.29
CA GLY A 1117 -5.82 0.86 45.94
C GLY A 1117 -4.70 -0.15 45.63
N VAL A 1118 -4.87 -1.39 46.12
CA VAL A 1118 -3.98 -2.55 45.93
C VAL A 1118 -2.57 -2.42 46.50
N ILE A 1119 -2.45 -2.73 47.80
CA ILE A 1119 -1.26 -3.38 48.37
C ILE A 1119 -1.56 -4.90 48.47
N VAL A 1120 -0.53 -5.73 48.65
CA VAL A 1120 -0.54 -7.20 48.84
C VAL A 1120 -0.45 -8.03 47.54
N MET A 1121 0.77 -8.41 47.17
CA MET A 1121 1.28 -9.76 47.42
C MET A 1121 2.82 -9.73 47.47
N GLY A 1122 3.43 -10.47 48.41
CA GLY A 1122 4.87 -10.38 48.66
C GLY A 1122 5.40 -11.22 49.84
N MET A 1123 4.71 -12.30 50.20
CA MET A 1123 5.17 -13.33 51.14
C MET A 1123 4.73 -14.71 50.65
N LEU A 1124 5.44 -15.23 49.66
CA LEU A 1124 5.64 -16.66 49.34
C LEU A 1124 6.79 -16.77 48.32
#